data_AF-A0AAN5BVD2-F1
#
_entry.id   AF-A0AAN5BVD2-F1
#
_cell.length_a   1.000
_cell.length_b   1.000
_cell.length_c   1.000
_cell.angle_alpha   90.00
_cell.angle_beta   90.00
_cell.angle_gamma   90.00
#
_symmetry.space_group_name_H-M   'P 1'
#
loop_
_entity.id
_entity.type
_entity.pdbx_description
1 polymer ?
#
loop_
_entity_poly.entity_id
_entity_poly.type
_entity_poly.pdbx_seq_one_letter_code
_entity_poly.pdbx_strand_id
1 'polypeptide(L)'
;MLHPTLLLIVLITTATVGGRHPTEGIISLVRRRLPDHSDNFLFSLNSSSRNSTTENDHRDVYTVSTQANGSIHVEGNSQSALAVGQIVHADIYWFVGSHLHTLPSSLPKLHVPLKGESIVTWRYHLNPGNELFYHGPLRFDSAFDKTNLYSYMHHTVTFSYTTAFWTWEDWELELDWAALRGVNLILAWVGYEKVLLDSLREIGMTDEEILPFFSGPAFQAWNRFGNIQGSWGGHGVSIAWIEAQFELQKKIVSRIVELGMTPVLPAFPGFVPPAIKRVRPHATVVNGSQWSGFQKKFTEVSFLNPLDETFAQLQKSVISRQTRAFGNVTHVYALDQFNEINPASGELGYLRNLSLHTWQSLKAVNPAAVWMMQGWLFYDKKDFWDPNRISAYLSGVERNDDMLILDLYSESKPQWQRTESYFGKPWIWCQLHDFGGNMGMYGQIMNITSDPIEALNKSDSLVGFGLTMEGQEGNEIVYDLLLDQAWSAKPIDTRAYFQSWVRSRYSGNFSVPNELYTAWDLLRKTVYNNTNLTTYSLTKSIFEISPDIAGLVGRVGHYPTPTSINYDPMVLNEVWSLFMNATRKEPSLWHSPAYEYDMVDITRQLMGNAFVNVYSDLISSWKSETENRTTNVTSQSERLLNLLSAIDKVLSCNENFSLTTWISSARDWGNTTETKDFFEYNARNQITLWGPTGEISDYASKAWAGLISSYYKPRWSIFVDYLGEKNQTSYNETELKAKLHGFEMSWQEQSREPADFHHFAMTRRVAPPSEIVLLVVEKLDLPTLCSFLRAFPDFVPLLSTVHFSIRDESGNSILHILAAEGEHELLLQVLRCKVALLNAKNKDMNTPLSVAVSRGHLLVVEALLNRLDVDTNFTNDRGRTLLHVAALNGHVSVMEMLIHWTGLEINEQDDRGQTAISLAAEHGQERAVAFLSGNCTTIKLLLNRMRQQNPKVTGEVDHQFSAELNRSDLWGRTPLFIATEQGREDMVGLLVSLPEVDVNARTIRYGQGTALASAAKNGRENIVQLLLSRPDIDIGARDIHGRTPIQLATLEGHKSIALMLQRFHLDPDSEV
;
A
#
# COMPACT_ATOMS: atom_id res chain seq x y z
N MET A 1 27.86 77.86 -13.20
CA MET A 1 29.04 77.81 -12.31
C MET A 1 28.56 77.87 -10.88
N LEU A 2 28.91 76.89 -10.05
CA LEU A 2 29.26 77.04 -8.62
C LEU A 2 29.64 75.67 -8.06
N HIS A 3 30.60 75.66 -7.14
CA HIS A 3 31.06 74.49 -6.39
C HIS A 3 30.46 74.59 -4.96
N PRO A 4 30.48 73.52 -4.13
CA PRO A 4 31.71 73.34 -3.33
C PRO A 4 32.10 71.89 -2.99
N THR A 5 33.37 71.75 -2.60
CA THR A 5 33.94 70.76 -1.66
C THR A 5 33.42 69.32 -1.68
N LEU A 6 34.20 68.45 -2.33
CA LEU A 6 34.36 67.06 -1.87
C LEU A 6 35.26 67.09 -0.62
N LEU A 7 34.87 66.42 0.48
CA LEU A 7 35.76 66.19 1.63
C LEU A 7 35.97 64.68 1.80
N LEU A 8 37.23 64.26 1.78
CA LEU A 8 37.58 62.84 1.85
C LEU A 8 37.62 62.38 3.30
N ILE A 9 36.64 61.59 3.73
CA ILE A 9 36.68 60.87 5.01
C ILE A 9 36.98 59.39 4.71
N VAL A 10 38.16 58.94 5.10
CA VAL A 10 38.54 57.53 5.04
C VAL A 10 37.85 56.79 6.18
N LEU A 11 36.67 56.26 5.90
CA LEU A 11 35.98 55.35 6.81
C LEU A 11 36.65 53.97 6.74
N ILE A 12 37.49 53.67 7.73
CA ILE A 12 38.05 52.33 7.93
C ILE A 12 36.90 51.44 8.40
N THR A 13 36.19 50.82 7.47
CA THR A 13 35.29 49.71 7.76
C THR A 13 36.12 48.49 8.14
N THR A 14 36.48 48.40 9.42
CA THR A 14 36.94 47.14 10.00
C THR A 14 35.82 46.11 9.82
N ALA A 15 36.01 45.19 8.87
CA ALA A 15 35.10 44.07 8.68
C ALA A 15 35.23 43.11 9.87
N THR A 16 34.55 43.42 10.96
CA THR A 16 34.36 42.51 12.09
C THR A 16 33.68 41.26 11.58
N VAL A 17 34.39 40.12 11.61
CA VAL A 17 33.80 38.81 11.29
C VAL A 17 32.65 38.60 12.25
N GLY A 18 31.43 38.70 11.72
CA GLY A 18 30.20 38.66 12.51
C GLY A 18 29.96 37.26 13.02
N GLY A 19 30.49 36.94 14.21
CA GLY A 19 30.08 35.77 14.96
C GLY A 19 28.57 35.84 15.19
N ARG A 20 27.82 34.89 14.61
CA ARG A 20 26.38 34.75 14.85
C ARG A 20 26.15 34.66 16.36
N HIS A 21 25.05 35.25 16.84
CA HIS A 21 24.68 35.10 18.25
C HIS A 21 24.49 33.60 18.56
N PRO A 22 24.93 33.09 19.73
CA PRO A 22 24.85 31.65 20.06
C PRO A 22 23.44 31.02 20.08
N THR A 23 22.39 31.82 19.90
CA THR A 23 20.99 31.38 19.78
C THR A 23 20.39 31.60 18.38
N GLU A 24 21.12 32.23 17.44
CA GLU A 24 20.57 32.73 16.17
C GLU A 24 20.05 31.61 15.26
N GLY A 25 20.67 30.43 15.25
CA GLY A 25 20.17 29.30 14.47
C GLY A 25 18.88 28.69 15.01
N ILE A 26 18.68 28.76 16.34
CA ILE A 26 17.44 28.34 17.01
C ILE A 26 16.34 29.40 16.82
N ILE A 27 16.70 30.69 16.85
CA ILE A 27 15.79 31.76 16.42
C ILE A 27 15.42 31.60 14.94
N SER A 28 16.35 31.15 14.09
CA SER A 28 16.10 30.91 12.66
C SER A 28 15.21 29.68 12.42
N LEU A 29 15.32 28.62 13.23
CA LEU A 29 14.37 27.50 13.27
C LEU A 29 12.95 28.00 13.56
N VAL A 30 12.77 28.83 14.59
CA VAL A 30 11.48 29.46 14.89
C VAL A 30 11.02 30.38 13.75
N ARG A 31 11.89 31.17 13.11
CA ARG A 31 11.48 32.00 11.96
C ARG A 31 11.06 31.18 10.74
N ARG A 32 11.68 30.02 10.49
CA ARG A 32 11.31 29.10 9.38
C ARG A 32 9.96 28.42 9.64
N ARG A 33 9.75 27.91 10.85
CA ARG A 33 8.65 26.99 11.17
C ARG A 33 7.49 27.66 11.93
N LEU A 34 7.75 28.77 12.61
CA LEU A 34 6.84 29.54 13.47
C LEU A 34 6.90 31.06 13.14
N PRO A 35 6.82 31.49 11.86
CA PRO A 35 7.06 32.89 11.47
C PRO A 35 6.22 33.89 12.26
N ASP A 36 4.89 33.70 12.30
CA ASP A 36 3.92 34.56 12.99
C ASP A 36 4.08 34.58 14.52
N HIS A 37 4.85 33.64 15.07
CA HIS A 37 5.13 33.54 16.49
C HIS A 37 6.57 33.85 16.88
N SER A 38 7.46 34.14 15.93
CA SER A 38 8.90 34.27 16.18
C SER A 38 9.27 35.33 17.22
N ASP A 39 8.61 36.50 17.22
CA ASP A 39 8.79 37.54 18.24
C ASP A 39 8.19 37.20 19.63
N ASN A 40 7.43 36.10 19.75
CA ASN A 40 6.90 35.61 21.02
C ASN A 40 7.88 34.68 21.77
N PHE A 41 9.05 34.38 21.21
CA PHE A 41 10.08 33.56 21.86
C PHE A 41 11.32 34.36 22.25
N LEU A 42 11.80 34.15 23.47
CA LEU A 42 13.11 34.60 23.95
C LEU A 42 14.00 33.38 24.22
N PHE A 43 15.24 33.42 23.73
CA PHE A 43 16.22 32.35 23.90
C PHE A 43 17.47 32.85 24.64
N SER A 44 17.90 32.13 25.68
CA SER A 44 19.12 32.47 26.43
C SER A 44 19.96 31.24 26.80
N LEU A 45 21.24 31.27 26.47
CA LEU A 45 22.19 30.28 26.99
C LEU A 45 22.64 30.65 28.41
N ASN A 46 22.47 29.74 29.36
CA ASN A 46 22.96 29.89 30.73
C ASN A 46 24.35 29.26 30.86
N SER A 47 25.37 30.09 31.08
CA SER A 47 26.77 29.68 31.23
C SER A 47 27.13 29.13 32.62
N SER A 48 26.23 29.20 33.61
CA SER A 48 26.54 28.92 35.02
C SER A 48 26.89 27.45 35.30
N SER A 49 26.38 26.51 34.49
CA SER A 49 26.61 25.07 34.66
C SER A 49 28.01 24.60 34.25
N ARG A 50 28.79 25.40 33.51
CA ARG A 50 30.15 25.02 33.07
C ARG A 50 31.23 25.10 34.16
N ASN A 51 30.87 25.49 35.39
CA ASN A 51 31.82 25.61 36.51
C ASN A 51 31.92 24.34 37.39
N SER A 52 31.28 23.22 37.02
CA SER A 52 31.51 21.94 37.69
C SER A 52 32.87 21.36 37.27
N THR A 53 33.78 21.11 38.21
CA THR A 53 35.14 20.61 37.96
C THR A 53 35.19 19.08 37.84
N THR A 54 34.17 18.49 37.22
CA THR A 54 34.06 17.06 36.91
C THR A 54 33.69 16.91 35.44
N GLU A 55 34.54 16.27 34.65
CA GLU A 55 34.47 16.23 33.17
C GLU A 55 33.32 15.35 32.60
N ASN A 56 32.36 14.95 33.44
CA ASN A 56 31.31 13.98 33.11
C ASN A 56 29.89 14.58 32.96
N ASP A 57 29.67 15.88 33.25
CA ASP A 57 28.30 16.45 33.30
C ASP A 57 27.88 17.17 32.00
N HIS A 58 28.07 16.49 30.86
CA HIS A 58 27.74 16.96 29.50
C HIS A 58 26.24 16.80 29.15
N ARG A 59 25.36 17.18 30.08
CA ARG A 59 23.94 16.81 30.09
C ARG A 59 23.05 18.02 29.83
N ASP A 60 22.95 18.50 28.59
CA ASP A 60 22.44 19.86 28.29
C ASP A 60 20.96 20.14 28.68
N VAL A 61 20.80 20.79 29.84
CA VAL A 61 19.63 21.35 30.56
C VAL A 61 18.83 22.41 29.78
N TYR A 62 17.51 22.48 30.03
CA TYR A 62 16.67 23.64 29.68
C TYR A 62 15.66 24.05 30.77
N THR A 63 15.00 25.20 30.58
CA THR A 63 13.82 25.63 31.34
C THR A 63 12.92 26.50 30.44
N VAL A 64 11.61 26.28 30.51
CA VAL A 64 10.57 27.00 29.76
C VAL A 64 9.71 27.80 30.74
N SER A 65 9.53 29.09 30.48
CA SER A 65 8.70 29.97 31.32
C SER A 65 7.89 30.95 30.48
N THR A 66 6.85 31.55 31.07
CA THR A 66 6.12 32.66 30.44
C THR A 66 6.49 33.97 31.12
N GLN A 67 6.99 34.92 30.33
CA GLN A 67 7.39 36.25 30.77
C GLN A 67 6.18 37.15 31.04
N ALA A 68 6.39 38.26 31.77
CA ALA A 68 5.30 39.16 32.18
C ALA A 68 4.51 39.78 31.00
N ASN A 69 5.17 39.98 29.84
CA ASN A 69 4.56 40.41 28.59
C ASN A 69 3.71 39.31 27.89
N GLY A 70 3.85 38.05 28.30
CA GLY A 70 3.21 36.88 27.68
C GLY A 70 4.09 36.09 26.70
N SER A 71 5.31 36.52 26.42
CA SER A 71 6.27 35.75 25.59
C SER A 71 6.76 34.49 26.31
N ILE A 72 7.11 33.46 25.53
CA ILE A 72 7.75 32.24 26.03
C ILE A 72 9.25 32.47 26.10
N HIS A 73 9.85 32.25 27.27
CA HIS A 73 11.29 32.30 27.46
C HIS A 73 11.83 30.89 27.67
N VAL A 74 12.69 30.47 26.74
CA VAL A 74 13.43 29.21 26.78
C VAL A 74 14.88 29.52 27.18
N GLU A 75 15.29 28.94 28.29
CA GLU A 75 16.66 28.99 28.82
C GLU A 75 17.28 27.59 28.72
N GLY A 76 18.60 27.48 28.55
CA GLY A 76 19.30 26.20 28.55
C GLY A 76 20.80 26.36 28.41
N ASN A 77 21.60 25.29 28.50
CA ASN A 77 23.07 25.37 28.37
C ASN A 77 23.62 24.91 26.99
N SER A 78 22.76 24.43 26.08
CA SER A 78 23.09 24.25 24.65
C SER A 78 21.94 24.67 23.72
N GLN A 79 22.26 24.87 22.44
CA GLN A 79 21.26 25.13 21.40
C GLN A 79 20.28 23.96 21.22
N SER A 80 20.75 22.72 21.41
CA SER A 80 19.92 21.52 21.33
C SER A 80 18.90 21.44 22.49
N ALA A 81 19.28 21.86 23.69
CA ALA A 81 18.34 22.02 24.80
C ALA A 81 17.32 23.14 24.55
N LEU A 82 17.77 24.27 23.98
CA LEU A 82 16.90 25.37 23.55
C LEU A 82 15.95 24.99 22.39
N ALA A 83 16.31 23.99 21.57
CA ALA A 83 15.49 23.53 20.47
C ALA A 83 14.20 22.88 20.99
N VAL A 84 14.31 21.88 21.88
CA VAL A 84 13.13 21.17 22.39
C VAL A 84 12.49 21.84 23.61
N GLY A 85 13.17 22.80 24.24
CA GLY A 85 12.55 23.70 25.22
C GLY A 85 11.39 24.55 24.64
N GLN A 86 11.17 24.54 23.33
CA GLN A 86 10.14 25.34 22.64
C GLN A 86 8.71 24.77 22.71
N ILE A 87 8.42 23.76 23.55
CA ILE A 87 7.14 23.01 23.45
C ILE A 87 5.89 23.91 23.42
N VAL A 88 5.27 24.00 22.24
CA VAL A 88 3.92 24.57 22.01
C VAL A 88 2.92 23.48 21.53
N HIS A 89 3.30 22.20 21.56
CA HIS A 89 2.45 21.06 21.13
C HIS A 89 1.94 21.15 19.68
N ALA A 90 2.68 21.83 18.81
CA ALA A 90 2.55 21.74 17.37
C ALA A 90 3.89 21.23 16.82
N ASP A 91 3.82 20.33 15.85
CA ASP A 91 4.90 19.39 15.56
C ASP A 91 5.33 19.43 14.08
N ILE A 92 6.42 18.73 13.77
CA ILE A 92 6.81 18.32 12.42
C ILE A 92 6.71 16.80 12.38
N TYR A 93 6.10 16.27 11.31
CA TYR A 93 5.87 14.85 11.06
C TYR A 93 6.37 14.47 9.66
N TRP A 94 7.09 13.36 9.51
CA TRP A 94 7.82 12.95 8.29
C TRP A 94 7.01 13.06 6.99
N PHE A 95 5.81 12.47 6.96
CA PHE A 95 4.96 12.33 5.77
C PHE A 95 3.75 13.28 5.73
N VAL A 96 3.74 14.25 6.66
CA VAL A 96 2.57 15.08 6.97
C VAL A 96 2.98 16.57 7.08
N GLY A 97 4.28 16.85 7.05
CA GLY A 97 4.80 18.21 7.17
C GLY A 97 4.61 18.74 8.59
N SER A 98 3.89 19.84 8.76
CA SER A 98 3.81 20.51 10.05
C SER A 98 2.51 21.29 10.24
N HIS A 99 2.08 21.44 11.51
CA HIS A 99 0.85 22.13 11.92
C HIS A 99 1.14 23.45 12.69
N LEU A 100 2.19 24.19 12.35
CA LEU A 100 2.64 25.35 13.17
C LEU A 100 1.93 26.68 12.87
N HIS A 101 1.50 26.91 11.63
CA HIS A 101 0.60 28.00 11.20
C HIS A 101 -0.84 27.86 11.70
N THR A 102 -1.15 26.80 12.46
CA THR A 102 -2.48 26.58 13.06
C THR A 102 -2.60 27.18 14.45
N LEU A 103 -1.45 27.57 15.02
CA LEU A 103 -1.38 28.03 16.38
C LEU A 103 -2.27 29.26 16.61
N PRO A 104 -2.90 29.35 17.79
CA PRO A 104 -3.64 30.55 18.16
C PRO A 104 -2.68 31.73 18.27
N SER A 105 -3.10 32.88 17.74
CA SER A 105 -2.38 34.17 17.70
C SER A 105 -1.76 34.65 19.02
N SER A 106 -2.12 34.05 20.16
CA SER A 106 -1.40 34.16 21.42
C SER A 106 -1.06 32.78 21.98
N LEU A 107 0.23 32.56 22.27
CA LEU A 107 0.77 31.31 22.81
C LEU A 107 0.19 30.97 24.20
N PRO A 108 0.13 29.68 24.59
CA PRO A 108 -0.37 29.27 25.91
C PRO A 108 0.55 29.80 27.02
N LYS A 109 -0.02 30.32 28.12
CA LYS A 109 0.76 30.75 29.27
C LYS A 109 1.02 29.59 30.22
N LEU A 110 2.29 29.36 30.57
CA LEU A 110 2.70 28.39 31.57
C LEU A 110 2.41 28.94 32.98
N HIS A 111 1.63 28.19 33.77
CA HIS A 111 1.37 28.52 35.17
C HIS A 111 2.56 28.19 36.10
N VAL A 112 3.42 27.26 35.69
CA VAL A 112 4.65 26.83 36.38
C VAL A 112 5.72 26.58 35.31
N PRO A 113 7.00 26.94 35.52
CA PRO A 113 8.07 26.63 34.57
C PRO A 113 8.29 25.12 34.37
N LEU A 114 8.64 24.70 33.16
CA LEU A 114 8.95 23.31 32.79
C LEU A 114 10.47 23.14 32.61
N LYS A 115 11.11 22.05 33.07
CA LYS A 115 12.59 21.94 33.18
C LYS A 115 13.24 20.78 32.42
N GLY A 116 14.55 20.81 32.24
CA GLY A 116 15.35 19.78 31.55
C GLY A 116 16.70 19.54 32.24
N GLU A 117 17.16 18.29 32.47
CA GLU A 117 18.53 17.86 32.88
C GLU A 117 18.78 16.40 32.43
N SER A 118 19.90 16.02 31.80
CA SER A 118 19.92 14.74 31.04
C SER A 118 20.11 13.45 31.82
N ILE A 119 19.73 12.32 31.23
CA ILE A 119 20.16 10.97 31.65
C ILE A 119 21.28 10.39 30.75
N VAL A 120 21.65 11.03 29.64
CA VAL A 120 22.66 10.58 28.65
C VAL A 120 23.37 11.79 27.98
N THR A 121 24.34 11.61 27.07
CA THR A 121 25.23 12.70 26.56
C THR A 121 25.09 13.03 25.07
N TRP A 122 24.94 12.06 24.18
CA TRP A 122 24.82 12.30 22.72
C TRP A 122 23.40 12.08 22.22
N ARG A 123 22.90 12.90 21.26
CA ARG A 123 21.59 12.88 20.55
C ARG A 123 21.79 12.77 19.02
N TYR A 124 22.02 11.55 18.56
CA TYR A 124 22.35 11.15 17.19
C TYR A 124 20.98 10.71 16.51
N HIS A 125 20.67 11.04 15.23
CA HIS A 125 19.49 10.59 14.38
C HIS A 125 19.77 10.51 12.85
N LEU A 126 19.16 9.60 12.05
CA LEU A 126 19.26 9.51 10.55
C LEU A 126 18.29 10.42 9.76
N ASN A 127 18.84 11.48 9.16
CA ASN A 127 18.19 12.46 8.27
C ASN A 127 17.90 11.97 6.80
N PRO A 128 16.88 12.44 6.01
CA PRO A 128 15.41 12.40 6.27
C PRO A 128 14.32 12.51 5.13
N GLY A 129 13.10 11.97 5.34
CA GLY A 129 11.91 12.17 4.48
C GLY A 129 11.18 13.54 4.50
N ASN A 130 10.12 13.65 3.68
CA ASN A 130 9.32 14.84 3.28
C ASN A 130 7.98 14.30 2.66
N GLU A 131 6.78 14.90 2.49
CA GLU A 131 6.17 16.27 2.36
C GLU A 131 4.66 16.23 2.86
N LEU A 132 3.76 17.24 2.94
CA LEU A 132 3.74 18.73 2.96
C LEU A 132 2.39 19.32 3.52
N PHE A 133 2.29 20.67 3.56
CA PHE A 133 1.08 21.56 3.58
C PHE A 133 -0.19 21.26 4.46
N TYR A 134 -0.17 21.71 5.73
CA TYR A 134 -1.16 22.63 6.38
C TYR A 134 -2.60 22.22 6.85
N HIS A 135 -2.88 22.22 8.19
CA HIS A 135 -3.93 22.99 8.97
C HIS A 135 -4.41 22.43 10.36
N GLY A 136 -5.20 23.22 11.15
CA GLY A 136 -5.99 22.81 12.38
C GLY A 136 -5.43 23.13 13.82
N PRO A 137 -6.15 23.85 14.77
CA PRO A 137 -5.59 24.30 16.10
C PRO A 137 -5.73 23.44 17.40
N LEU A 138 -5.22 23.96 18.54
CA LEU A 138 -5.05 23.36 19.91
C LEU A 138 -6.25 23.51 20.92
N ARG A 139 -6.33 22.79 22.07
CA ARG A 139 -5.77 23.08 23.45
C ARG A 139 -6.43 22.15 24.53
N PHE A 140 -6.07 21.99 25.83
CA PHE A 140 -4.82 21.91 26.65
C PHE A 140 -5.14 21.45 28.12
N ASP A 141 -4.33 20.59 28.78
CA ASP A 141 -4.08 20.45 30.27
C ASP A 141 -3.42 19.08 30.61
N SER A 142 -2.61 18.86 31.67
CA SER A 142 -1.58 19.70 32.34
C SER A 142 -0.58 18.82 33.14
N ALA A 143 0.57 19.40 33.54
CA ALA A 143 1.58 18.93 34.51
C ALA A 143 2.44 17.67 34.20
N PHE A 144 3.75 17.89 34.00
CA PHE A 144 4.82 17.00 34.46
C PHE A 144 6.13 17.80 34.67
N ASP A 145 6.87 17.53 35.75
CA ASP A 145 8.23 18.05 35.93
C ASP A 145 9.19 17.08 35.23
N LYS A 146 9.79 17.58 34.16
CA LYS A 146 10.68 16.89 33.20
C LYS A 146 12.13 16.97 33.68
N THR A 147 13.03 16.14 33.12
CA THR A 147 14.47 16.43 33.00
C THR A 147 15.14 15.57 31.86
N ASN A 148 15.76 16.18 30.80
CA ASN A 148 16.42 15.65 29.53
C ASN A 148 16.77 14.16 29.32
N LEU A 149 16.83 13.57 28.12
CA LEU A 149 17.14 13.74 26.66
C LEU A 149 18.65 13.69 26.32
N TYR A 150 19.11 12.69 25.52
CA TYR A 150 20.25 12.60 24.52
C TYR A 150 20.23 11.17 23.82
N SER A 151 20.02 11.04 22.48
CA SER A 151 19.80 9.82 21.59
C SER A 151 20.92 9.29 20.63
N TYR A 152 20.70 8.35 19.67
CA TYR A 152 21.71 7.89 18.65
C TYR A 152 21.28 7.46 17.18
N MET A 153 21.81 8.13 16.12
CA MET A 153 21.70 8.14 14.63
C MET A 153 21.94 6.89 13.76
N HIS A 154 21.54 7.09 12.49
CA HIS A 154 22.34 6.92 11.26
C HIS A 154 23.08 5.59 11.11
N HIS A 155 22.37 4.61 10.56
CA HIS A 155 22.95 3.55 9.75
C HIS A 155 23.07 3.99 8.28
N THR A 156 24.28 3.93 7.72
CA THR A 156 24.64 4.46 6.38
C THR A 156 23.67 4.14 5.23
N VAL A 157 22.93 3.03 5.26
CA VAL A 157 22.13 2.55 4.12
C VAL A 157 20.90 3.39 3.78
N THR A 158 20.38 4.21 4.70
CA THR A 158 19.27 5.12 4.40
C THR A 158 19.71 6.18 3.38
N PHE A 159 21.03 6.47 3.26
CA PHE A 159 21.60 7.24 2.13
C PHE A 159 21.40 6.60 0.75
N SER A 160 20.92 5.36 0.72
CA SER A 160 20.42 4.69 -0.47
C SER A 160 18.90 4.61 -0.45
N TYR A 161 18.30 3.98 0.57
CA TYR A 161 16.85 3.63 0.56
C TYR A 161 15.89 4.80 0.70
N THR A 162 16.36 5.97 1.13
CA THR A 162 15.48 7.14 1.28
C THR A 162 16.20 8.40 0.76
N THR A 163 17.48 8.63 1.10
CA THR A 163 18.15 9.92 0.80
C THR A 163 18.69 10.11 -0.61
N ALA A 164 18.76 9.05 -1.42
CA ALA A 164 19.55 9.01 -2.65
C ALA A 164 19.23 10.09 -3.70
N PHE A 165 18.04 10.70 -3.65
CA PHE A 165 17.55 11.65 -4.64
C PHE A 165 17.03 12.98 -4.06
N TRP A 166 17.22 13.26 -2.77
CA TRP A 166 16.70 14.49 -2.16
C TRP A 166 17.42 15.77 -2.57
N THR A 167 16.64 16.85 -2.54
CA THR A 167 17.02 18.24 -2.78
C THR A 167 17.65 18.88 -1.53
N TRP A 168 17.74 20.21 -1.45
CA TRP A 168 18.09 20.87 -0.19
C TRP A 168 16.89 20.92 0.76
N GLU A 169 15.69 20.98 0.21
CA GLU A 169 14.46 21.32 0.90
C GLU A 169 13.99 20.15 1.80
N ASP A 170 14.16 18.90 1.37
CA ASP A 170 13.94 17.69 2.19
C ASP A 170 14.93 17.66 3.38
N TRP A 171 16.21 17.87 3.09
CA TRP A 171 17.26 17.97 4.11
C TRP A 171 17.01 19.15 5.08
N GLU A 172 16.35 20.21 4.63
CA GLU A 172 15.97 21.33 5.49
C GLU A 172 14.83 20.99 6.45
N LEU A 173 13.85 20.17 6.03
CA LEU A 173 12.70 19.79 6.86
C LEU A 173 13.14 19.07 8.12
N GLU A 174 14.01 18.05 8.01
CA GLU A 174 14.36 17.27 9.19
C GLU A 174 15.55 17.78 9.95
N LEU A 175 16.49 18.54 9.36
CA LEU A 175 17.45 19.20 10.25
C LEU A 175 16.69 20.04 11.30
N ASP A 176 15.51 20.56 10.93
CA ASP A 176 14.54 21.15 11.84
C ASP A 176 13.73 20.10 12.69
N TRP A 177 13.18 18.99 12.15
CA TRP A 177 12.51 17.89 12.92
C TRP A 177 13.44 17.29 13.98
N ALA A 178 14.64 16.91 13.57
CA ALA A 178 15.70 16.31 14.36
C ALA A 178 16.07 17.25 15.51
N ALA A 179 16.29 18.54 15.23
CA ALA A 179 16.52 19.53 16.28
C ALA A 179 15.30 19.69 17.22
N LEU A 180 14.07 19.51 16.75
CA LEU A 180 12.87 19.54 17.61
C LEU A 180 12.68 18.28 18.48
N ARG A 181 13.20 17.11 18.09
CA ARG A 181 13.48 16.00 19.05
C ARG A 181 14.85 16.12 19.73
N GLY A 182 15.56 17.20 19.46
CA GLY A 182 16.79 17.63 20.11
C GLY A 182 18.05 16.92 19.64
N VAL A 183 18.06 16.28 18.48
CA VAL A 183 19.29 15.76 17.87
C VAL A 183 20.39 16.84 17.95
N ASN A 184 21.58 16.42 18.40
CA ASN A 184 22.78 17.22 18.66
C ASN A 184 24.02 16.65 17.97
N LEU A 185 23.90 15.57 17.22
CA LEU A 185 24.98 14.90 16.50
C LEU A 185 24.34 14.24 15.25
N ILE A 186 24.86 14.43 14.03
CA ILE A 186 24.13 14.01 12.80
C ILE A 186 25.06 13.75 11.58
N LEU A 187 24.84 12.69 10.77
CA LEU A 187 25.84 12.10 9.86
C LEU A 187 25.77 12.82 8.53
N ALA A 188 26.88 13.42 8.12
CA ALA A 188 26.95 14.19 6.89
C ALA A 188 27.81 13.43 5.89
N TRP A 189 27.20 12.51 5.13
CA TRP A 189 27.85 11.64 4.13
C TRP A 189 27.48 11.97 2.68
N VAL A 190 26.65 12.99 2.44
CA VAL A 190 26.30 13.42 1.08
C VAL A 190 27.57 13.88 0.34
N GLY A 191 27.73 13.50 -0.92
CA GLY A 191 28.87 13.89 -1.74
C GLY A 191 30.26 13.42 -1.24
N TYR A 192 30.35 12.40 -0.37
CA TYR A 192 31.64 11.83 0.05
C TYR A 192 32.52 11.40 -1.14
N GLU A 193 31.87 10.98 -2.23
CA GLU A 193 32.50 10.57 -3.49
C GLU A 193 33.43 11.66 -4.03
N LYS A 194 33.13 12.94 -3.80
CA LYS A 194 34.00 14.07 -4.18
C LYS A 194 35.29 14.10 -3.37
N VAL A 195 35.19 13.84 -2.07
CA VAL A 195 36.32 13.80 -1.13
C VAL A 195 37.25 12.63 -1.47
N LEU A 196 36.67 11.46 -1.79
CA LEU A 196 37.41 10.26 -2.17
C LEU A 196 38.03 10.41 -3.59
N LEU A 197 37.26 10.88 -4.58
CA LEU A 197 37.72 11.18 -5.94
C LEU A 197 38.95 12.09 -5.94
N ASP A 198 38.87 13.25 -5.28
CA ASP A 198 39.98 14.19 -5.26
C ASP A 198 41.17 13.70 -4.39
N SER A 199 40.96 12.75 -3.48
CA SER A 199 42.05 12.08 -2.73
C SER A 199 42.76 11.00 -3.55
N LEU A 200 42.02 10.26 -4.37
CA LEU A 200 42.59 9.26 -5.30
C LEU A 200 43.34 9.94 -6.46
N ARG A 201 42.83 11.08 -6.95
CA ARG A 201 43.55 11.98 -7.85
C ARG A 201 44.88 12.47 -7.25
N GLU A 202 44.91 12.84 -5.97
CA GLU A 202 46.13 13.31 -5.27
C GLU A 202 47.25 12.26 -5.24
N ILE A 203 46.91 10.96 -5.18
CA ILE A 203 47.90 9.89 -5.24
C ILE A 203 48.30 9.48 -6.67
N GLY A 204 47.67 10.05 -7.70
CA GLY A 204 48.02 9.91 -9.12
C GLY A 204 47.09 9.02 -9.96
N MET A 205 45.89 8.70 -9.47
CA MET A 205 44.89 7.93 -10.22
C MET A 205 44.10 8.83 -11.19
N THR A 206 43.64 8.29 -12.32
CA THR A 206 42.87 9.03 -13.33
C THR A 206 41.37 8.85 -13.16
N ASP A 207 40.57 9.71 -13.77
CA ASP A 207 39.11 9.67 -13.62
C ASP A 207 38.51 8.38 -14.22
N GLU A 208 39.12 7.85 -15.28
CA GLU A 208 38.79 6.56 -15.91
C GLU A 208 39.06 5.36 -14.99
N GLU A 209 39.90 5.51 -13.96
CA GLU A 209 40.20 4.48 -12.96
C GLU A 209 39.35 4.62 -11.70
N ILE A 210 38.79 5.80 -11.43
CA ILE A 210 38.06 6.12 -10.20
C ILE A 210 36.54 6.12 -10.42
N LEU A 211 36.04 6.72 -11.51
CA LEU A 211 34.59 6.81 -11.75
C LEU A 211 33.91 5.43 -11.88
N PRO A 212 34.52 4.39 -12.52
CA PRO A 212 33.95 3.05 -12.55
C PRO A 212 33.97 2.28 -11.21
N PHE A 213 34.59 2.83 -10.16
CA PHE A 213 34.56 2.25 -8.81
C PHE A 213 33.31 2.65 -8.02
N PHE A 214 32.76 3.84 -8.28
CA PHE A 214 31.53 4.29 -7.64
C PHE A 214 30.30 3.55 -8.18
N SER A 215 29.34 3.28 -7.29
CA SER A 215 28.02 2.76 -7.68
C SER A 215 27.10 3.87 -8.19
N GLY A 216 25.86 3.53 -8.55
CA GLY A 216 24.83 4.54 -8.82
C GLY A 216 24.27 5.14 -7.53
N PRO A 217 23.54 6.27 -7.57
CA PRO A 217 23.14 7.02 -6.36
C PRO A 217 22.39 6.16 -5.33
N ALA A 218 21.45 5.34 -5.81
CA ALA A 218 20.63 4.43 -5.02
C ALA A 218 21.41 3.28 -4.36
N PHE A 219 22.73 3.21 -4.52
CA PHE A 219 23.59 2.14 -4.01
C PHE A 219 24.89 2.63 -3.37
N GLN A 220 25.02 3.93 -3.08
CA GLN A 220 26.28 4.50 -2.57
C GLN A 220 26.68 3.94 -1.19
N ALA A 221 25.72 3.62 -0.33
CA ALA A 221 26.02 3.16 1.03
C ALA A 221 26.89 1.88 1.05
N TRP A 222 26.50 0.86 0.29
CA TRP A 222 27.23 -0.41 0.19
C TRP A 222 28.53 -0.30 -0.58
N ASN A 223 28.70 0.73 -1.43
CA ASN A 223 29.99 1.03 -2.02
C ASN A 223 30.95 1.68 -1.02
N ARG A 224 30.47 2.62 -0.20
CA ARG A 224 31.25 3.24 0.88
C ARG A 224 31.64 2.23 1.98
N PHE A 225 30.82 1.21 2.22
CA PHE A 225 31.12 0.05 3.07
C PHE A 225 32.00 -1.03 2.40
N GLY A 226 32.29 -0.93 1.10
CA GLY A 226 33.08 -1.93 0.38
C GLY A 226 32.40 -3.28 0.12
N ASN A 227 31.08 -3.39 0.33
CA ASN A 227 30.32 -4.58 -0.04
C ASN A 227 30.26 -4.73 -1.57
N ILE A 228 30.11 -3.60 -2.27
CA ILE A 228 30.00 -3.51 -3.73
C ILE A 228 30.91 -2.43 -4.34
N GLN A 229 31.10 -2.49 -5.65
CA GLN A 229 31.79 -1.47 -6.44
C GLN A 229 31.20 -1.36 -7.86
N GLY A 230 31.29 -0.19 -8.47
CA GLY A 230 30.77 0.07 -9.81
C GLY A 230 29.24 0.07 -9.89
N SER A 231 28.72 0.42 -11.06
CA SER A 231 27.30 0.68 -11.30
C SER A 231 26.70 -0.23 -12.38
N TRP A 232 25.37 -0.35 -12.37
CA TRP A 232 24.56 -1.04 -13.38
C TRP A 232 23.50 -0.07 -13.94
N GLY A 233 22.87 -0.42 -15.06
CA GLY A 233 22.04 0.52 -15.84
C GLY A 233 22.79 1.28 -16.93
N GLY A 234 23.86 0.69 -17.49
CA GLY A 234 24.58 1.21 -18.66
C GLY A 234 25.53 2.40 -18.42
N HIS A 235 25.31 3.18 -17.36
CA HIS A 235 26.10 4.36 -17.01
C HIS A 235 26.67 4.28 -15.58
N GLY A 236 27.40 5.32 -15.17
CA GLY A 236 27.90 5.54 -13.81
C GLY A 236 27.80 7.01 -13.43
N VAL A 237 28.05 7.34 -12.16
CA VAL A 237 27.94 8.73 -11.67
C VAL A 237 28.91 9.69 -12.36
N SER A 238 28.42 10.88 -12.71
CA SER A 238 29.23 11.91 -13.37
C SER A 238 29.91 12.85 -12.37
N ILE A 239 31.02 13.48 -12.79
CA ILE A 239 31.71 14.49 -11.98
C ILE A 239 30.76 15.64 -11.60
N ALA A 240 29.85 16.04 -12.49
CA ALA A 240 28.85 17.08 -12.22
C ALA A 240 27.86 16.69 -11.10
N TRP A 241 27.41 15.43 -11.07
CA TRP A 241 26.58 14.91 -9.98
C TRP A 241 27.37 14.84 -8.66
N ILE A 242 28.61 14.32 -8.71
CA ILE A 242 29.51 14.24 -7.55
C ILE A 242 29.77 15.63 -6.94
N GLU A 243 29.94 16.67 -7.77
CA GLU A 243 30.14 18.05 -7.29
C GLU A 243 28.84 18.69 -6.79
N ALA A 244 27.69 18.47 -7.44
CA ALA A 244 26.40 18.97 -6.96
C ALA A 244 26.02 18.39 -5.58
N GLN A 245 26.25 17.10 -5.38
CA GLN A 245 26.09 16.43 -4.08
C GLN A 245 27.03 17.02 -3.01
N PHE A 246 28.26 17.38 -3.38
CA PHE A 246 29.20 18.03 -2.47
C PHE A 246 28.84 19.47 -2.11
N GLU A 247 28.19 20.22 -3.01
CA GLU A 247 27.62 21.54 -2.67
C GLU A 247 26.38 21.43 -1.78
N LEU A 248 25.52 20.42 -1.99
CA LEU A 248 24.39 20.10 -1.11
C LEU A 248 24.88 19.76 0.31
N GLN A 249 25.90 18.92 0.43
CA GLN A 249 26.58 18.58 1.69
C GLN A 249 27.09 19.81 2.46
N LYS A 250 27.57 20.86 1.78
CA LYS A 250 27.98 22.11 2.48
C LYS A 250 26.80 22.82 3.13
N LYS A 251 25.62 22.85 2.48
CA LYS A 251 24.39 23.39 3.08
C LYS A 251 24.00 22.57 4.31
N ILE A 252 24.00 21.24 4.17
CA ILE A 252 23.69 20.27 5.23
C ILE A 252 24.59 20.51 6.45
N VAL A 253 25.92 20.44 6.29
CA VAL A 253 26.87 20.67 7.39
C VAL A 253 26.74 22.07 7.99
N SER A 254 26.45 23.10 7.19
CA SER A 254 26.21 24.45 7.72
C SER A 254 24.94 24.55 8.57
N ARG A 255 23.86 23.85 8.23
CA ARG A 255 22.61 23.84 9.02
C ARG A 255 22.71 22.97 10.27
N ILE A 256 23.40 21.83 10.17
CA ILE A 256 23.77 20.99 11.31
C ILE A 256 24.41 21.85 12.40
N VAL A 257 25.46 22.60 12.05
CA VAL A 257 26.17 23.48 12.98
C VAL A 257 25.36 24.71 13.38
N GLU A 258 24.51 25.26 12.50
CA GLU A 258 23.58 26.36 12.85
C GLU A 258 22.65 25.99 14.01
N LEU A 259 22.14 24.77 14.02
CA LEU A 259 21.23 24.24 15.05
C LEU A 259 21.96 23.73 16.30
N GLY A 260 23.29 23.80 16.33
CA GLY A 260 24.11 23.29 17.43
C GLY A 260 24.24 21.77 17.45
N MET A 261 23.98 21.13 16.31
CA MET A 261 24.30 19.72 16.09
C MET A 261 25.76 19.57 15.64
N THR A 262 26.41 18.51 16.08
CA THR A 262 27.77 18.14 15.65
C THR A 262 27.67 17.24 14.40
N PRO A 263 28.31 17.56 13.28
CA PRO A 263 28.32 16.63 12.15
C PRO A 263 29.23 15.43 12.46
N VAL A 264 28.84 14.20 12.13
CA VAL A 264 29.83 13.12 11.94
C VAL A 264 30.21 13.08 10.47
N LEU A 265 31.51 13.12 10.21
CA LEU A 265 32.06 13.12 8.86
C LEU A 265 32.68 11.76 8.54
N PRO A 266 32.61 11.28 7.29
CA PRO A 266 33.26 10.05 6.88
C PRO A 266 34.79 10.16 6.97
N ALA A 267 35.43 9.09 7.44
CA ALA A 267 36.88 8.92 7.35
C ALA A 267 37.28 8.19 6.06
N PHE A 268 38.47 7.57 6.02
CA PHE A 268 38.88 6.69 4.92
C PHE A 268 38.84 5.23 5.40
N PRO A 269 37.88 4.40 4.94
CA PRO A 269 37.73 3.04 5.46
C PRO A 269 38.80 2.06 4.96
N GLY A 270 39.50 2.38 3.86
CA GLY A 270 40.51 1.51 3.23
C GLY A 270 40.13 1.02 1.84
N PHE A 271 38.86 1.14 1.43
CA PHE A 271 38.41 0.71 0.11
C PHE A 271 38.96 1.61 -1.01
N VAL A 272 39.48 1.00 -2.07
CA VAL A 272 40.15 1.67 -3.20
C VAL A 272 39.83 0.99 -4.53
N PRO A 273 39.86 1.71 -5.67
CA PRO A 273 39.71 1.08 -6.97
C PRO A 273 40.84 0.08 -7.25
N PRO A 274 40.59 -1.06 -7.93
CA PRO A 274 41.63 -2.08 -8.21
C PRO A 274 42.89 -1.56 -8.91
N ALA A 275 42.80 -0.43 -9.62
CA ALA A 275 43.92 0.25 -10.29
C ALA A 275 44.97 0.85 -9.33
N ILE A 276 44.72 0.88 -8.00
CA ILE A 276 45.63 1.41 -6.98
C ILE A 276 47.10 0.93 -7.12
N LYS A 277 47.32 -0.32 -7.55
CA LYS A 277 48.69 -0.86 -7.75
C LYS A 277 49.44 -0.27 -8.94
N ARG A 278 48.80 0.48 -9.84
CA ARG A 278 49.50 1.30 -10.85
C ARG A 278 50.24 2.47 -10.20
N VAL A 279 49.61 3.12 -9.22
CA VAL A 279 50.14 4.33 -8.55
C VAL A 279 50.90 4.04 -7.27
N ARG A 280 50.68 2.87 -6.67
CA ARG A 280 51.43 2.34 -5.53
C ARG A 280 51.75 0.85 -5.74
N PRO A 281 52.78 0.51 -6.53
CA PRO A 281 53.09 -0.89 -6.89
C PRO A 281 53.38 -1.82 -5.70
N HIS A 282 53.80 -1.26 -4.56
CA HIS A 282 54.10 -2.00 -3.34
C HIS A 282 52.96 -1.97 -2.30
N ALA A 283 51.80 -1.40 -2.63
CA ALA A 283 50.69 -1.26 -1.68
C ALA A 283 50.15 -2.62 -1.21
N THR A 284 50.03 -2.75 0.11
CA THR A 284 49.48 -3.92 0.79
C THR A 284 47.95 -3.90 0.68
N VAL A 285 47.45 -4.47 -0.41
CA VAL A 285 46.02 -4.55 -0.72
C VAL A 285 45.55 -6.00 -0.71
N VAL A 286 44.45 -6.26 -0.01
CA VAL A 286 43.71 -7.53 0.04
C VAL A 286 42.32 -7.29 -0.55
N ASN A 287 41.73 -8.26 -1.24
CA ASN A 287 40.35 -8.16 -1.70
C ASN A 287 39.38 -8.70 -0.63
N GLY A 288 38.22 -8.06 -0.47
CA GLY A 288 37.14 -8.56 0.37
C GLY A 288 36.51 -9.85 -0.16
N SER A 289 35.63 -10.46 0.64
CA SER A 289 34.81 -11.59 0.22
C SER A 289 33.74 -11.18 -0.81
N GLN A 290 33.28 -12.12 -1.63
CA GLN A 290 32.06 -11.95 -2.44
C GLN A 290 30.87 -11.72 -1.49
N TRP A 291 30.13 -10.63 -1.70
CA TRP A 291 28.95 -10.28 -0.90
C TRP A 291 27.65 -10.54 -1.69
N SER A 292 26.62 -11.05 -1.00
CA SER A 292 25.25 -11.30 -1.50
C SER A 292 25.13 -11.83 -2.94
N GLY A 293 25.98 -12.78 -3.33
CA GLY A 293 25.95 -13.43 -4.65
C GLY A 293 26.45 -12.58 -5.83
N PHE A 294 26.80 -11.30 -5.63
CA PHE A 294 27.22 -10.38 -6.69
C PHE A 294 28.37 -10.92 -7.54
N GLN A 295 28.34 -10.66 -8.85
CA GLN A 295 29.45 -10.98 -9.74
C GLN A 295 30.72 -10.24 -9.27
N LYS A 296 31.87 -10.94 -9.22
CA LYS A 296 33.19 -10.43 -8.78
C LYS A 296 33.57 -9.01 -9.23
N LYS A 297 33.14 -8.58 -10.42
CA LYS A 297 33.39 -7.22 -10.93
C LYS A 297 32.72 -6.12 -10.10
N PHE A 298 31.63 -6.45 -9.41
CA PHE A 298 30.78 -5.59 -8.59
C PHE A 298 30.95 -5.78 -7.08
N THR A 299 31.86 -6.64 -6.62
CA THR A 299 32.10 -6.94 -5.18
C THR A 299 33.58 -7.35 -5.00
N GLU A 300 33.95 -8.09 -3.95
CA GLU A 300 35.34 -8.43 -3.62
C GLU A 300 36.27 -7.20 -3.55
N VAL A 301 35.76 -6.09 -3.01
CA VAL A 301 36.39 -4.77 -3.10
C VAL A 301 37.83 -4.78 -2.57
N SER A 302 38.73 -4.11 -3.29
CA SER A 302 40.13 -3.97 -2.87
C SER A 302 40.24 -3.07 -1.63
N PHE A 303 40.70 -3.66 -0.53
CA PHE A 303 40.95 -3.04 0.76
C PHE A 303 42.46 -2.82 0.97
N LEU A 304 42.85 -1.55 1.07
CA LEU A 304 44.19 -1.10 1.43
C LEU A 304 44.39 -1.27 2.94
N ASN A 305 45.44 -2.02 3.32
CA ASN A 305 45.72 -2.33 4.72
C ASN A 305 46.14 -1.06 5.50
N PRO A 306 45.56 -0.78 6.69
CA PRO A 306 45.96 0.34 7.55
C PRO A 306 47.44 0.42 7.94
N LEU A 307 48.19 -0.69 7.86
CA LEU A 307 49.65 -0.71 8.07
C LEU A 307 50.44 -0.13 6.87
N ASP A 308 49.80 0.17 5.75
CA ASP A 308 50.43 0.76 4.56
C ASP A 308 50.51 2.29 4.67
N GLU A 309 51.66 2.89 4.35
CA GLU A 309 51.84 4.36 4.38
C GLU A 309 50.82 5.09 3.46
N THR A 310 50.35 4.43 2.41
CA THR A 310 49.29 4.95 1.52
C THR A 310 47.97 5.13 2.25
N PHE A 311 47.64 4.27 3.23
CA PHE A 311 46.41 4.40 4.02
C PHE A 311 46.45 5.70 4.84
N ALA A 312 47.56 5.94 5.55
CA ALA A 312 47.75 7.17 6.31
C ALA A 312 47.79 8.42 5.41
N GLN A 313 48.34 8.32 4.19
CA GLN A 313 48.27 9.39 3.20
C GLN A 313 46.82 9.72 2.79
N LEU A 314 46.02 8.70 2.44
CA LEU A 314 44.63 8.89 2.02
C LEU A 314 43.74 9.36 3.17
N GLN A 315 43.89 8.78 4.36
CA GLN A 315 43.19 9.21 5.58
C GLN A 315 43.48 10.69 5.91
N LYS A 316 44.73 11.14 5.74
CA LYS A 316 45.10 12.55 5.86
C LYS A 316 44.47 13.43 4.80
N SER A 317 44.44 13.00 3.54
CA SER A 317 43.78 13.73 2.45
C SER A 317 42.28 13.91 2.72
N VAL A 318 41.57 12.81 3.02
CA VAL A 318 40.11 12.79 3.24
C VAL A 318 39.69 13.72 4.38
N ILE A 319 40.38 13.70 5.52
CA ILE A 319 40.07 14.57 6.65
C ILE A 319 40.44 16.03 6.33
N SER A 320 41.66 16.27 5.82
CA SER A 320 42.12 17.64 5.51
C SER A 320 41.26 18.35 4.47
N ARG A 321 40.69 17.61 3.51
CA ARG A 321 39.77 18.14 2.49
C ARG A 321 38.43 18.53 3.08
N GLN A 322 37.89 17.72 3.99
CA GLN A 322 36.63 18.04 4.68
C GLN A 322 36.80 19.20 5.66
N THR A 323 37.88 19.25 6.45
CA THR A 323 38.19 20.41 7.29
C THR A 323 38.37 21.70 6.48
N ARG A 324 38.87 21.61 5.24
CA ARG A 324 38.97 22.76 4.32
C ARG A 324 37.61 23.18 3.73
N ALA A 325 36.72 22.22 3.47
CA ALA A 325 35.43 22.48 2.83
C ALA A 325 34.31 22.91 3.81
N PHE A 326 34.34 22.36 5.03
CA PHE A 326 33.30 22.57 6.05
C PHE A 326 33.80 23.34 7.28
N GLY A 327 35.12 23.46 7.47
CA GLY A 327 35.73 24.04 8.67
C GLY A 327 36.01 22.99 9.76
N ASN A 328 36.50 23.46 10.92
CA ASN A 328 36.71 22.61 12.10
C ASN A 328 35.40 22.41 12.88
N VAL A 329 34.44 21.73 12.24
CA VAL A 329 33.06 21.57 12.74
C VAL A 329 32.86 20.33 13.61
N THR A 330 33.80 19.37 13.61
CA THR A 330 33.68 18.13 14.37
C THR A 330 35.02 17.48 14.68
N HIS A 331 34.97 16.61 15.69
CA HIS A 331 36.03 15.69 16.07
C HIS A 331 35.57 14.22 16.00
N VAL A 332 34.33 13.93 15.61
CA VAL A 332 33.80 12.56 15.53
C VAL A 332 33.71 12.13 14.07
N TYR A 333 34.28 10.96 13.75
CA TYR A 333 34.41 10.47 12.38
C TYR A 333 33.92 9.03 12.24
N ALA A 334 33.07 8.77 11.26
CA ALA A 334 32.54 7.44 10.95
C ALA A 334 33.51 6.65 10.07
N LEU A 335 33.81 5.40 10.46
CA LEU A 335 34.74 4.54 9.73
C LEU A 335 34.41 3.06 9.99
N ASP A 336 33.88 2.37 8.98
CA ASP A 336 33.53 0.95 9.06
C ASP A 336 34.31 0.16 8.00
N GLN A 337 35.01 -0.89 8.43
CA GLN A 337 35.97 -1.64 7.58
C GLN A 337 35.50 -3.06 7.23
N PHE A 338 34.55 -3.60 8.01
CA PHE A 338 34.13 -5.02 7.96
C PHE A 338 32.61 -5.19 8.07
N ASN A 339 31.84 -4.23 7.53
CA ASN A 339 30.39 -4.34 7.52
C ASN A 339 29.96 -5.50 6.61
N GLU A 340 29.52 -6.61 7.20
CA GLU A 340 29.18 -7.87 6.53
C GLU A 340 30.30 -8.58 5.74
N ILE A 341 31.53 -8.08 5.85
CA ILE A 341 32.73 -8.56 5.15
C ILE A 341 33.68 -9.20 6.16
N ASN A 342 34.21 -10.39 5.84
CA ASN A 342 35.17 -11.05 6.72
C ASN A 342 36.56 -10.36 6.66
N PRO A 343 37.20 -10.05 7.80
CA PRO A 343 38.60 -9.65 7.83
C PRO A 343 39.51 -10.73 7.23
N ALA A 344 40.63 -10.31 6.61
CA ALA A 344 41.59 -11.22 5.96
C ALA A 344 42.26 -12.24 6.93
N SER A 345 42.16 -12.02 8.24
CA SER A 345 42.57 -12.97 9.27
C SER A 345 41.77 -12.75 10.56
N GLY A 346 41.47 -13.84 11.26
CA GLY A 346 40.87 -13.84 12.60
C GLY A 346 41.90 -13.87 13.75
N GLU A 347 43.18 -13.69 13.45
CA GLU A 347 44.26 -13.63 14.47
C GLU A 347 44.15 -12.37 15.32
N LEU A 348 44.22 -12.53 16.64
CA LEU A 348 44.00 -11.41 17.60
C LEU A 348 45.00 -10.26 17.39
N GLY A 349 46.27 -10.59 17.15
CA GLY A 349 47.32 -9.60 16.86
C GLY A 349 47.13 -8.88 15.52
N TYR A 350 46.53 -9.54 14.51
CA TYR A 350 46.18 -8.90 13.24
C TYR A 350 45.04 -7.90 13.45
N LEU A 351 43.95 -8.33 14.10
CA LEU A 351 42.78 -7.50 14.36
C LEU A 351 43.13 -6.26 15.20
N ARG A 352 43.93 -6.42 16.28
CA ARG A 352 44.41 -5.29 17.09
C ARG A 352 45.29 -4.34 16.29
N ASN A 353 46.27 -4.87 15.55
CA ASN A 353 47.20 -4.00 14.82
C ASN A 353 46.49 -3.21 13.71
N LEU A 354 45.47 -3.79 13.08
CA LEU A 354 44.69 -3.12 12.04
C LEU A 354 43.95 -1.90 12.60
N SER A 355 43.18 -2.07 13.68
CA SER A 355 42.46 -0.96 14.33
C SER A 355 43.42 0.05 14.99
N LEU A 356 44.55 -0.39 15.54
CA LEU A 356 45.61 0.49 16.06
C LEU A 356 46.12 1.47 15.00
N HIS A 357 46.44 0.99 13.79
CA HIS A 357 46.95 1.87 12.73
C HIS A 357 45.84 2.73 12.11
N THR A 358 44.61 2.21 11.98
CA THR A 358 43.42 3.01 11.63
C THR A 358 43.26 4.19 12.60
N TRP A 359 43.22 3.95 13.91
CA TRP A 359 43.12 4.98 14.95
C TRP A 359 44.32 5.95 14.93
N GLN A 360 45.55 5.46 14.92
CA GLN A 360 46.74 6.33 14.86
C GLN A 360 46.73 7.25 13.62
N SER A 361 46.28 6.76 12.47
CA SER A 361 46.17 7.57 11.25
C SER A 361 45.09 8.66 11.34
N LEU A 362 44.01 8.47 12.11
CA LEU A 362 43.05 9.52 12.46
C LEU A 362 43.67 10.55 13.42
N LYS A 363 44.27 10.10 14.54
CA LYS A 363 44.85 10.98 15.58
C LYS A 363 46.02 11.81 15.05
N ALA A 364 46.77 11.31 14.06
CA ALA A 364 47.84 12.02 13.37
C ALA A 364 47.37 13.22 12.53
N VAL A 365 46.07 13.33 12.24
CA VAL A 365 45.47 14.44 11.48
C VAL A 365 44.64 15.34 12.39
N ASN A 366 43.86 14.74 13.29
CA ASN A 366 43.11 15.45 14.33
C ASN A 366 43.35 14.76 15.68
N PRO A 367 44.17 15.34 16.58
CA PRO A 367 44.45 14.76 17.90
C PRO A 367 43.22 14.63 18.81
N ALA A 368 42.11 15.31 18.52
CA ALA A 368 40.83 15.15 19.22
C ALA A 368 39.91 14.10 18.56
N ALA A 369 40.34 13.42 17.47
CA ALA A 369 39.48 12.52 16.72
C ALA A 369 38.94 11.36 17.58
N VAL A 370 37.64 11.13 17.46
CA VAL A 370 36.89 9.97 17.98
C VAL A 370 36.50 9.12 16.78
N TRP A 371 36.90 7.84 16.79
CA TRP A 371 36.49 6.87 15.79
C TRP A 371 35.14 6.28 16.18
N MET A 372 34.13 6.64 15.41
CA MET A 372 32.79 6.08 15.54
C MET A 372 32.61 4.89 14.58
N MET A 373 32.09 3.77 15.09
CA MET A 373 31.91 2.53 14.32
C MET A 373 30.62 1.77 14.64
N GLN A 374 30.14 1.00 13.68
CA GLN A 374 28.92 0.20 13.77
C GLN A 374 29.20 -1.17 14.37
N GLY A 375 28.45 -1.55 15.42
CA GLY A 375 28.51 -2.88 16.04
C GLY A 375 27.83 -3.99 15.24
N TRP A 376 27.18 -3.69 14.10
CA TRP A 376 26.46 -4.67 13.27
C TRP A 376 27.32 -5.87 12.87
N LEU A 377 28.58 -5.62 12.50
CA LEU A 377 29.54 -6.65 12.12
C LEU A 377 29.72 -7.72 13.22
N PHE A 378 29.57 -7.35 14.51
CA PHE A 378 29.59 -8.30 15.61
C PHE A 378 28.35 -9.19 15.61
N TYR A 379 27.15 -8.65 15.32
CA TYR A 379 25.90 -9.41 15.26
C TYR A 379 25.85 -10.35 14.04
N ASP A 380 26.06 -9.83 12.83
CA ASP A 380 25.89 -10.58 11.59
C ASP A 380 26.95 -11.70 11.47
N LYS A 381 28.24 -11.38 11.59
CA LYS A 381 29.32 -12.39 11.63
C LYS A 381 29.65 -12.83 13.06
N LYS A 382 28.65 -13.01 13.92
CA LYS A 382 28.80 -13.45 15.34
C LYS A 382 29.67 -14.70 15.56
N ASP A 383 29.68 -15.62 14.60
CA ASP A 383 30.42 -16.88 14.69
C ASP A 383 31.92 -16.68 14.37
N PHE A 384 32.27 -15.59 13.69
CA PHE A 384 33.64 -15.07 13.61
C PHE A 384 33.94 -14.16 14.81
N TRP A 385 33.06 -13.21 15.13
CA TRP A 385 33.24 -12.24 16.20
C TRP A 385 32.87 -12.80 17.58
N ASP A 386 33.70 -13.74 18.06
CA ASP A 386 33.74 -14.14 19.46
C ASP A 386 34.34 -13.02 20.35
N PRO A 387 34.06 -13.01 21.67
CA PRO A 387 34.47 -11.93 22.57
C PRO A 387 35.97 -11.62 22.56
N ASN A 388 36.85 -12.59 22.29
CA ASN A 388 38.29 -12.36 22.23
C ASN A 388 38.67 -11.57 20.96
N ARG A 389 38.04 -11.86 19.81
CA ARG A 389 38.24 -11.11 18.57
C ARG A 389 37.68 -9.70 18.65
N ILE A 390 36.50 -9.53 19.27
CA ILE A 390 35.91 -8.21 19.54
C ILE A 390 36.86 -7.42 20.46
N SER A 391 37.27 -8.00 21.59
CA SER A 391 38.19 -7.34 22.54
C SER A 391 39.51 -6.96 21.88
N ALA A 392 40.12 -7.87 21.11
CA ALA A 392 41.37 -7.61 20.39
C ALA A 392 41.23 -6.44 19.41
N TYR A 393 40.18 -6.42 18.59
CA TYR A 393 39.91 -5.34 17.64
C TYR A 393 39.68 -3.99 18.36
N LEU A 394 38.82 -3.94 19.38
CA LEU A 394 38.55 -2.70 20.13
C LEU A 394 39.76 -2.21 20.95
N SER A 395 40.65 -3.11 21.38
CA SER A 395 41.89 -2.79 22.12
C SER A 395 43.00 -2.13 21.28
N GLY A 396 42.80 -2.01 19.96
CA GLY A 396 43.69 -1.24 19.09
C GLY A 396 43.52 0.28 19.31
N VAL A 397 42.33 0.72 19.73
CA VAL A 397 42.15 2.09 20.23
C VAL A 397 42.59 2.12 21.69
N GLU A 398 43.71 2.77 21.98
CA GLU A 398 44.37 2.66 23.30
C GLU A 398 43.75 3.55 24.38
N ARG A 399 42.91 4.52 23.98
CA ARG A 399 42.03 5.30 24.85
C ARG A 399 40.58 4.86 24.67
N ASN A 400 39.73 5.01 25.68
CA ASN A 400 38.32 4.64 25.56
C ASN A 400 37.51 5.75 24.86
N ASP A 401 37.61 6.98 25.35
CA ASP A 401 36.99 8.21 24.80
C ASP A 401 37.36 8.52 23.33
N ASP A 402 38.41 7.90 22.78
CA ASP A 402 38.80 8.01 21.37
C ASP A 402 37.95 7.12 20.43
N MET A 403 36.98 6.37 20.93
CA MET A 403 36.08 5.52 20.15
C MET A 403 34.64 5.57 20.65
N LEU A 404 33.67 5.42 19.75
CA LEU A 404 32.24 5.45 20.05
C LEU A 404 31.47 4.41 19.22
N ILE A 405 30.83 3.44 19.88
CA ILE A 405 30.30 2.23 19.22
C ILE A 405 28.77 2.25 19.13
N LEU A 406 28.21 1.91 17.97
CA LEU A 406 26.77 1.75 17.79
C LEU A 406 26.37 0.31 18.15
N ASP A 407 25.59 0.10 19.21
CA ASP A 407 24.88 -1.17 19.40
C ASP A 407 23.61 -1.16 18.55
N LEU A 408 23.81 -1.41 17.25
CA LEU A 408 22.93 -0.99 16.17
C LEU A 408 21.49 -1.52 16.26
N TYR A 409 21.25 -2.61 17.00
CA TYR A 409 19.99 -3.34 17.07
C TYR A 409 19.61 -3.72 18.52
N SER A 410 19.75 -2.78 19.45
CA SER A 410 19.66 -2.99 20.89
C SER A 410 18.28 -3.34 21.44
N GLU A 411 17.20 -2.99 20.75
CA GLU A 411 15.83 -3.33 21.15
C GLU A 411 15.52 -4.83 21.02
N SER A 412 16.31 -5.54 20.22
CA SER A 412 15.96 -6.90 19.81
C SER A 412 17.13 -7.88 19.72
N LYS A 413 18.33 -7.41 19.41
CA LYS A 413 19.59 -8.18 19.36
C LYS A 413 20.76 -7.35 19.93
N PRO A 414 20.69 -6.87 21.19
CA PRO A 414 21.77 -6.11 21.82
C PRO A 414 23.08 -6.90 21.89
N GLN A 415 24.21 -6.20 21.77
CA GLN A 415 25.56 -6.76 21.77
C GLN A 415 26.38 -6.34 23.01
N TRP A 416 25.99 -5.26 23.70
CA TRP A 416 26.66 -4.69 24.88
C TRP A 416 26.79 -5.70 26.04
N GLN A 417 25.82 -6.59 26.21
CA GLN A 417 25.80 -7.60 27.27
C GLN A 417 26.94 -8.63 27.09
N ARG A 418 27.14 -9.14 25.87
CA ARG A 418 28.18 -10.15 25.57
C ARG A 418 29.56 -9.58 25.30
N THR A 419 29.67 -8.25 25.28
CA THR A 419 30.93 -7.50 25.15
C THR A 419 31.31 -6.77 26.44
N GLU A 420 30.59 -7.05 27.54
CA GLU A 420 30.81 -6.45 28.86
C GLU A 420 30.88 -4.92 28.81
N SER A 421 29.83 -4.28 28.27
CA SER A 421 29.78 -2.83 28.03
C SER A 421 30.91 -2.39 27.07
N TYR A 422 31.09 -3.15 25.98
CA TYR A 422 32.17 -2.99 25.00
C TYR A 422 33.57 -2.82 25.61
N PHE A 423 33.86 -3.56 26.68
CA PHE A 423 35.12 -3.47 27.45
C PHE A 423 35.41 -2.04 27.95
N GLY A 424 34.35 -1.27 28.25
CA GLY A 424 34.41 0.11 28.72
C GLY A 424 34.60 1.17 27.63
N LYS A 425 34.51 0.81 26.34
CA LYS A 425 34.41 1.83 25.28
C LYS A 425 33.04 2.52 25.35
N PRO A 426 32.99 3.86 25.22
CA PRO A 426 31.73 4.57 25.03
C PRO A 426 30.92 3.91 23.91
N TRP A 427 29.70 3.53 24.22
CA TRP A 427 28.81 2.86 23.28
C TRP A 427 27.39 3.35 23.50
N ILE A 428 26.55 3.10 22.50
CA ILE A 428 25.19 3.59 22.53
C ILE A 428 24.18 2.59 21.99
N TRP A 429 23.11 2.45 22.79
CA TRP A 429 21.88 1.72 22.54
C TRP A 429 21.13 2.33 21.36
N CYS A 430 20.90 1.54 20.30
CA CYS A 430 20.20 1.98 19.09
C CYS A 430 19.04 1.04 18.74
N GLN A 431 17.96 1.60 18.19
CA GLN A 431 16.76 0.95 17.66
C GLN A 431 16.87 0.89 16.14
N LEU A 432 17.02 -0.33 15.61
CA LEU A 432 17.10 -0.56 14.17
C LEU A 432 15.70 -0.52 13.56
N HIS A 433 14.76 -1.28 14.14
CA HIS A 433 13.33 -1.38 13.79
C HIS A 433 13.01 -1.83 12.34
N ASP A 434 13.47 -1.08 11.33
CA ASP A 434 13.24 -1.29 9.90
C ASP A 434 14.52 -1.70 9.14
N PHE A 435 14.31 -2.50 8.09
CA PHE A 435 15.30 -3.00 7.14
C PHE A 435 14.80 -2.74 5.72
N GLY A 436 15.58 -2.12 4.83
CA GLY A 436 15.19 -1.89 3.42
C GLY A 436 14.13 -0.81 3.17
N GLY A 437 13.57 -0.15 4.18
CA GLY A 437 12.37 0.68 4.04
C GLY A 437 11.15 -0.21 3.79
N ASN A 438 10.75 -1.00 4.78
CA ASN A 438 9.58 -1.85 4.70
C ASN A 438 8.36 -1.12 5.27
N MET A 439 7.20 -1.30 4.63
CA MET A 439 6.01 -0.50 4.95
C MET A 439 5.05 -1.15 5.95
N GLY A 440 5.42 -2.28 6.57
CA GLY A 440 4.57 -2.95 7.57
C GLY A 440 4.32 -2.11 8.84
N MET A 441 3.13 -2.20 9.43
CA MET A 441 2.90 -1.62 10.77
C MET A 441 3.49 -2.53 11.86
N TYR A 442 4.39 -2.01 12.70
CA TYR A 442 5.13 -2.78 13.70
C TYR A 442 5.63 -1.91 14.86
N GLY A 443 5.95 -2.52 16.00
CA GLY A 443 6.72 -1.89 17.07
C GLY A 443 7.00 -2.82 18.25
N GLN A 444 7.93 -2.39 19.12
CA GLN A 444 8.28 -3.04 20.39
C GLN A 444 8.26 -1.99 21.52
N ILE A 445 7.18 -1.21 21.63
CA ILE A 445 7.14 0.02 22.47
C ILE A 445 7.46 -0.19 23.97
N MET A 446 7.28 -1.41 24.49
CA MET A 446 7.68 -1.72 25.86
C MET A 446 9.20 -1.92 25.97
N ASN A 447 9.83 -2.70 25.07
CA ASN A 447 11.29 -2.87 25.05
C ASN A 447 12.03 -1.54 24.89
N ILE A 448 11.62 -0.70 23.94
CA ILE A 448 12.27 0.61 23.70
C ILE A 448 12.04 1.63 24.83
N THR A 449 11.20 1.33 25.83
CA THR A 449 11.02 2.15 27.03
C THR A 449 11.65 1.53 28.30
N SER A 450 11.68 0.19 28.43
CA SER A 450 12.32 -0.49 29.57
C SER A 450 13.80 -0.77 29.38
N ASP A 451 14.20 -1.28 28.22
CA ASP A 451 15.50 -1.89 27.98
C ASP A 451 16.66 -0.87 27.85
N PRO A 452 16.49 0.35 27.28
CA PRO A 452 17.54 1.37 27.35
C PRO A 452 17.75 1.87 28.79
N ILE A 453 16.68 1.95 29.59
CA ILE A 453 16.78 2.31 31.01
C ILE A 453 17.43 1.19 31.83
N GLU A 454 17.15 -0.09 31.52
CA GLU A 454 17.89 -1.20 32.12
C GLU A 454 19.39 -1.13 31.77
N ALA A 455 19.73 -0.88 30.50
CA ALA A 455 21.11 -0.77 30.05
C ALA A 455 21.84 0.39 30.77
N LEU A 456 21.21 1.56 30.90
CA LEU A 456 21.78 2.72 31.59
C LEU A 456 22.09 2.44 33.07
N ASN A 457 21.23 1.66 33.74
CA ASN A 457 21.45 1.25 35.13
C ASN A 457 22.49 0.11 35.29
N LYS A 458 23.02 -0.44 34.18
CA LYS A 458 23.97 -1.57 34.16
C LYS A 458 25.28 -1.27 33.44
N SER A 459 25.48 -0.05 32.93
CA SER A 459 26.56 0.26 31.99
C SER A 459 27.08 1.69 32.14
N ASP A 460 28.16 1.87 32.90
CA ASP A 460 28.83 3.16 33.10
C ASP A 460 29.39 3.80 31.81
N SER A 461 29.48 3.05 30.71
CA SER A 461 29.94 3.54 29.40
C SER A 461 28.84 3.73 28.34
N LEU A 462 27.55 3.63 28.74
CA LEU A 462 26.42 3.95 27.86
C LEU A 462 26.19 5.48 27.81
N VAL A 463 26.24 6.07 26.61
CA VAL A 463 26.25 7.54 26.44
C VAL A 463 25.12 8.16 25.58
N GLY A 464 24.08 7.40 25.19
CA GLY A 464 22.88 7.85 24.42
C GLY A 464 21.79 6.76 24.24
N PHE A 465 20.63 7.05 23.61
CA PHE A 465 19.59 6.07 23.16
C PHE A 465 18.86 6.48 21.82
N GLY A 466 18.99 5.86 20.64
CA GLY A 466 18.20 6.33 19.46
C GLY A 466 18.08 5.48 18.19
N LEU A 467 17.95 6.11 17.02
CA LEU A 467 17.37 5.58 15.78
C LEU A 467 18.41 5.25 14.68
N THR A 468 18.43 3.98 14.24
CA THR A 468 19.37 3.41 13.25
C THR A 468 18.70 2.78 12.02
N MET A 469 17.42 3.03 11.76
CA MET A 469 16.65 2.37 10.69
C MET A 469 17.23 2.49 9.28
N GLU A 470 17.05 1.43 8.49
CA GLU A 470 17.50 1.41 7.09
C GLU A 470 16.66 2.29 6.16
N GLY A 471 15.36 2.43 6.42
CA GLY A 471 14.45 3.33 5.69
C GLY A 471 13.46 4.06 6.59
N GLN A 472 12.84 5.11 6.07
CA GLN A 472 11.71 5.82 6.68
C GLN A 472 10.46 5.60 5.82
N GLU A 473 9.54 4.73 6.27
CA GLU A 473 8.32 4.34 5.55
C GLU A 473 7.11 4.19 6.51
N GLY A 474 6.99 5.09 7.48
CA GLY A 474 5.92 5.11 8.50
C GLY A 474 6.39 4.75 9.91
N ASN A 475 5.45 4.33 10.77
CA ASN A 475 5.68 3.95 12.18
C ASN A 475 6.32 5.03 13.08
N GLU A 476 6.25 6.30 12.68
CA GLU A 476 6.90 7.47 13.31
C GLU A 476 6.87 7.51 14.85
N ILE A 477 5.72 7.22 15.47
CA ILE A 477 5.53 7.18 16.92
C ILE A 477 6.51 6.26 17.67
N VAL A 478 6.98 5.20 17.01
CA VAL A 478 7.91 4.21 17.60
C VAL A 478 9.33 4.78 17.66
N TYR A 479 9.66 5.72 16.79
CA TYR A 479 10.95 6.41 16.78
C TYR A 479 10.96 7.60 17.74
N ASP A 480 9.89 8.41 17.70
CA ASP A 480 9.67 9.50 18.65
C ASP A 480 9.68 9.01 20.10
N LEU A 481 9.07 7.86 20.39
CA LEU A 481 9.03 7.31 21.74
C LEU A 481 10.43 6.98 22.32
N LEU A 482 11.41 6.61 21.50
CA LEU A 482 12.78 6.38 22.00
C LEU A 482 13.55 7.69 22.18
N LEU A 483 13.41 8.63 21.25
CA LEU A 483 13.95 9.98 21.42
C LEU A 483 13.38 10.58 22.71
N ASP A 484 12.07 10.46 22.92
CA ASP A 484 11.39 10.90 24.14
C ASP A 484 11.72 10.07 25.37
N GLN A 485 12.02 8.77 25.25
CA GLN A 485 12.49 7.95 26.38
C GLN A 485 13.80 8.49 26.94
N ALA A 486 14.62 9.16 26.12
CA ALA A 486 15.74 9.86 26.66
C ALA A 486 15.29 10.97 27.65
N TRP A 487 14.11 11.64 27.56
CA TRP A 487 13.53 12.64 28.54
C TRP A 487 13.35 12.11 29.97
N SER A 488 13.57 10.82 30.23
CA SER A 488 12.97 10.17 31.38
C SER A 488 13.86 9.09 31.96
N ALA A 489 14.35 9.30 33.18
CA ALA A 489 15.05 8.29 34.00
C ALA A 489 14.18 7.06 34.38
N LYS A 490 12.97 6.94 33.81
CA LYS A 490 11.99 5.88 34.04
C LYS A 490 11.32 5.51 32.72
N PRO A 491 10.93 4.24 32.52
CA PRO A 491 10.15 3.84 31.35
C PRO A 491 8.89 4.69 31.20
N ILE A 492 8.63 5.20 29.99
CA ILE A 492 7.46 6.03 29.68
C ILE A 492 6.16 5.22 29.83
N ASP A 493 5.11 5.83 30.39
CA ASP A 493 3.75 5.28 30.31
C ASP A 493 3.26 5.38 28.86
N THR A 494 3.40 4.29 28.11
CA THR A 494 3.01 4.23 26.70
C THR A 494 1.53 4.53 26.49
N ARG A 495 0.63 4.31 27.48
CA ARG A 495 -0.78 4.70 27.35
C ARG A 495 -0.93 6.22 27.38
N ALA A 496 -0.33 6.88 28.37
CA ALA A 496 -0.35 8.34 28.45
C ALA A 496 0.30 8.98 27.21
N TYR A 497 1.40 8.37 26.73
CA TYR A 497 2.09 8.78 25.51
C TYR A 497 1.21 8.73 24.26
N PHE A 498 0.60 7.58 23.96
CA PHE A 498 -0.28 7.41 22.80
C PHE A 498 -1.53 8.30 22.90
N GLN A 499 -2.03 8.59 24.11
CA GLN A 499 -3.11 9.58 24.28
C GLN A 499 -2.64 11.01 23.99
N SER A 500 -1.38 11.36 24.26
CA SER A 500 -0.79 12.65 23.87
C SER A 500 -0.58 12.75 22.35
N TRP A 501 -0.12 11.66 21.73
CA TRP A 501 0.02 11.53 20.27
C TRP A 501 -1.29 11.78 19.54
N VAL A 502 -2.35 11.02 19.87
CA VAL A 502 -3.70 11.18 19.28
C VAL A 502 -4.24 12.61 19.42
N ARG A 503 -4.01 13.24 20.58
CA ARG A 503 -4.46 14.61 20.84
C ARG A 503 -3.75 15.65 19.98
N SER A 504 -2.47 15.41 19.67
CA SER A 504 -1.62 16.35 18.94
C SER A 504 -1.78 16.17 17.42
N ARG A 505 -1.63 14.93 16.94
CA ARG A 505 -1.65 14.54 15.52
C ARG A 505 -2.99 14.79 14.83
N TYR A 506 -4.10 14.71 15.57
CA TYR A 506 -5.45 15.01 15.06
C TYR A 506 -6.06 16.28 15.67
N SER A 507 -5.23 17.20 16.15
CA SER A 507 -5.71 18.50 16.64
C SER A 507 -6.41 19.31 15.53
N GLY A 508 -7.35 20.15 15.94
CA GLY A 508 -8.24 20.87 15.04
C GLY A 508 -9.25 21.74 15.82
N ASN A 509 -10.14 22.44 15.10
CA ASN A 509 -11.15 23.31 15.71
C ASN A 509 -12.37 22.50 16.25
N PHE A 510 -12.10 21.36 16.87
CA PHE A 510 -13.04 20.36 17.35
C PHE A 510 -12.43 19.56 18.53
N SER A 511 -13.24 18.79 19.25
CA SER A 511 -12.72 17.82 20.22
C SER A 511 -12.42 16.50 19.52
N VAL A 512 -11.15 16.06 19.56
CA VAL A 512 -10.73 14.78 18.95
C VAL A 512 -11.63 13.63 19.45
N PRO A 513 -12.32 12.87 18.56
CA PRO A 513 -13.26 11.84 18.98
C PRO A 513 -12.61 10.70 19.78
N ASN A 514 -13.31 10.23 20.82
CA ASN A 514 -12.83 9.16 21.70
C ASN A 514 -12.46 7.87 20.95
N GLU A 515 -13.14 7.59 19.85
CA GLU A 515 -12.85 6.49 18.93
C GLU A 515 -11.36 6.39 18.55
N LEU A 516 -10.68 7.51 18.31
CA LEU A 516 -9.26 7.51 17.91
C LEU A 516 -8.34 7.17 19.08
N TYR A 517 -8.67 7.61 20.29
CA TYR A 517 -7.96 7.18 21.50
C TYR A 517 -8.14 5.68 21.75
N THR A 518 -9.33 5.12 21.48
CA THR A 518 -9.57 3.68 21.54
C THR A 518 -8.76 2.93 20.47
N ALA A 519 -8.81 3.40 19.21
CA ALA A 519 -8.12 2.77 18.09
C ALA A 519 -6.59 2.72 18.30
N TRP A 520 -5.99 3.83 18.74
CA TRP A 520 -4.57 3.85 19.06
C TRP A 520 -4.23 3.05 20.33
N ASP A 521 -5.08 2.97 21.36
CA ASP A 521 -4.87 2.06 22.49
C ASP A 521 -5.10 0.57 22.14
N LEU A 522 -5.71 0.24 20.99
CA LEU A 522 -5.70 -1.12 20.42
C LEU A 522 -4.38 -1.39 19.69
N LEU A 523 -3.99 -0.51 18.76
CA LEU A 523 -2.70 -0.59 18.05
C LEU A 523 -1.52 -0.68 19.05
N ARG A 524 -1.52 0.15 20.09
CA ARG A 524 -0.53 0.16 21.19
C ARG A 524 -0.39 -1.18 21.89
N LYS A 525 -1.47 -1.94 22.08
CA LYS A 525 -1.43 -3.24 22.78
C LYS A 525 -0.99 -4.39 21.88
N THR A 526 -1.01 -4.19 20.56
CA THR A 526 -0.97 -5.26 19.55
C THR A 526 0.11 -4.99 18.51
N VAL A 527 -0.23 -4.27 17.44
CA VAL A 527 0.62 -3.93 16.29
C VAL A 527 1.95 -3.29 16.72
N TYR A 528 1.90 -2.33 17.66
CA TYR A 528 3.08 -1.62 18.17
C TYR A 528 3.75 -2.28 19.38
N ASN A 529 3.25 -3.42 19.85
CA ASN A 529 3.78 -4.13 21.02
C ASN A 529 3.96 -5.62 20.74
N ASN A 530 4.80 -5.93 19.74
CA ASN A 530 5.23 -7.29 19.49
C ASN A 530 6.09 -7.81 20.65
N THR A 531 5.59 -8.81 21.37
CA THR A 531 6.34 -9.55 22.40
C THR A 531 6.94 -10.86 21.87
N ASN A 532 6.67 -11.23 20.62
CA ASN A 532 7.22 -12.43 19.99
C ASN A 532 8.58 -12.14 19.32
N LEU A 533 9.66 -12.29 20.09
CA LEU A 533 11.04 -12.03 19.64
C LEU A 533 11.60 -13.07 18.62
N THR A 534 10.77 -13.99 18.11
CA THR A 534 11.13 -14.80 16.92
C THR A 534 11.02 -14.02 15.61
N THR A 535 10.11 -13.03 15.55
CA THR A 535 10.08 -12.01 14.50
C THR A 535 10.35 -10.65 15.14
N TYR A 536 11.62 -10.24 15.05
CA TYR A 536 12.20 -9.16 15.82
C TYR A 536 12.43 -7.87 15.01
N SER A 537 11.98 -7.85 13.74
CA SER A 537 11.94 -6.68 12.87
C SER A 537 10.52 -6.43 12.34
N LEU A 538 10.33 -5.25 11.75
CA LEU A 538 9.19 -4.93 10.91
C LEU A 538 9.09 -5.88 9.70
N THR A 539 7.86 -6.17 9.24
CA THR A 539 7.55 -7.25 8.27
C THR A 539 6.92 -6.74 6.97
N LYS A 540 6.88 -7.59 5.93
CA LYS A 540 6.29 -7.28 4.62
C LYS A 540 4.94 -7.94 4.38
N SER A 541 4.16 -7.32 3.50
CA SER A 541 2.97 -7.95 2.93
C SER A 541 3.40 -8.95 1.86
N ILE A 542 2.82 -10.16 1.83
CA ILE A 542 3.29 -11.20 0.89
C ILE A 542 3.06 -10.86 -0.59
N PHE A 543 2.29 -9.82 -0.92
CA PHE A 543 2.14 -9.36 -2.30
C PHE A 543 3.41 -8.70 -2.87
N GLU A 544 4.28 -8.18 -2.00
CA GLU A 544 5.49 -7.44 -2.37
C GLU A 544 6.64 -8.34 -2.80
N ILE A 545 6.59 -9.63 -2.45
CA ILE A 545 7.61 -10.62 -2.74
C ILE A 545 7.25 -11.47 -3.97
N SER A 546 8.27 -11.98 -4.67
CA SER A 546 8.10 -12.90 -5.81
C SER A 546 7.14 -14.06 -5.48
N PRO A 547 6.11 -14.31 -6.32
CA PRO A 547 5.14 -15.38 -6.10
C PRO A 547 5.75 -16.80 -6.14
N ASP A 548 5.23 -17.70 -5.31
CA ASP A 548 5.57 -19.13 -5.26
C ASP A 548 4.39 -19.91 -4.64
N ILE A 549 4.37 -21.25 -4.74
CA ILE A 549 3.28 -22.12 -4.22
C ILE A 549 3.43 -22.52 -2.74
N ALA A 550 4.51 -22.06 -2.10
CA ALA A 550 4.92 -22.39 -0.75
C ALA A 550 5.83 -21.28 -0.16
N GLY A 551 6.07 -21.31 1.16
CA GLY A 551 7.12 -20.51 1.79
C GLY A 551 6.95 -18.98 1.79
N LEU A 552 5.81 -18.43 1.33
CA LEU A 552 5.55 -16.99 1.38
C LEU A 552 5.03 -16.51 2.75
N VAL A 553 4.21 -17.33 3.42
CA VAL A 553 3.45 -16.95 4.62
C VAL A 553 4.22 -17.34 5.89
N GLY A 554 4.25 -16.44 6.88
CA GLY A 554 4.78 -16.75 8.21
C GLY A 554 6.31 -16.82 8.28
N ARG A 555 7.04 -16.14 7.39
CA ARG A 555 8.50 -16.03 7.48
C ARG A 555 8.88 -15.28 8.76
N VAL A 556 9.92 -15.77 9.44
CA VAL A 556 10.50 -15.22 10.67
C VAL A 556 12.01 -15.01 10.46
N GLY A 557 12.67 -14.23 11.31
CA GLY A 557 14.06 -13.78 11.10
C GLY A 557 14.14 -12.37 10.52
N HIS A 558 15.24 -12.03 9.83
CA HIS A 558 15.43 -10.73 9.16
C HIS A 558 15.54 -10.87 7.63
N TYR A 559 16.26 -11.88 7.12
CA TYR A 559 16.35 -12.19 5.68
C TYR A 559 16.33 -13.72 5.44
N PRO A 560 15.61 -14.23 4.41
CA PRO A 560 14.63 -13.55 3.56
C PRO A 560 13.53 -12.87 4.38
N THR A 561 13.07 -11.70 3.93
CA THR A 561 12.32 -10.75 4.76
C THR A 561 11.11 -11.39 5.45
N PRO A 562 10.88 -11.15 6.76
CA PRO A 562 9.78 -11.75 7.50
C PRO A 562 8.41 -11.29 7.01
N THR A 563 7.43 -12.20 7.12
CA THR A 563 6.04 -12.05 6.66
C THR A 563 5.05 -12.60 7.69
N SER A 564 5.47 -12.86 8.93
CA SER A 564 4.57 -13.21 10.02
C SER A 564 3.79 -11.98 10.48
N ILE A 565 2.48 -12.15 10.63
CA ILE A 565 1.61 -11.17 11.31
C ILE A 565 1.66 -11.52 12.80
N ASN A 566 2.22 -10.62 13.62
CA ASN A 566 2.53 -10.90 15.02
C ASN A 566 1.40 -10.51 16.00
N TYR A 567 0.22 -10.20 15.45
CA TYR A 567 -1.01 -9.80 16.14
C TYR A 567 -2.22 -10.44 15.45
N ASP A 568 -3.39 -10.45 16.09
CA ASP A 568 -4.63 -10.92 15.45
C ASP A 568 -5.05 -9.92 14.34
N PRO A 569 -5.12 -10.34 13.06
CA PRO A 569 -5.52 -9.47 11.96
C PRO A 569 -6.86 -8.75 12.16
N MET A 570 -7.79 -9.36 12.92
CA MET A 570 -9.11 -8.77 13.22
C MET A 570 -9.03 -7.47 14.01
N VAL A 571 -7.92 -7.22 14.72
CA VAL A 571 -7.72 -5.95 15.44
C VAL A 571 -7.67 -4.77 14.47
N LEU A 572 -7.15 -4.94 13.25
CA LEU A 572 -7.18 -3.87 12.25
C LEU A 572 -8.59 -3.61 11.72
N ASN A 573 -9.47 -4.62 11.62
CA ASN A 573 -10.88 -4.40 11.30
C ASN A 573 -11.56 -3.50 12.35
N GLU A 574 -11.26 -3.69 13.64
CA GLU A 574 -11.79 -2.85 14.73
C GLU A 574 -11.17 -1.44 14.70
N VAL A 575 -9.85 -1.31 14.60
CA VAL A 575 -9.12 -0.03 14.50
C VAL A 575 -9.65 0.81 13.33
N TRP A 576 -9.72 0.23 12.14
CA TRP A 576 -10.21 0.88 10.93
C TRP A 576 -11.67 1.31 11.09
N SER A 577 -12.51 0.46 11.70
CA SER A 577 -13.91 0.78 12.00
C SER A 577 -14.05 1.93 13.00
N LEU A 578 -13.17 1.99 14.02
CA LEU A 578 -13.13 3.08 14.99
C LEU A 578 -12.71 4.40 14.33
N PHE A 579 -11.69 4.40 13.48
CA PHE A 579 -11.35 5.59 12.69
C PHE A 579 -12.56 6.09 11.88
N MET A 580 -13.25 5.22 11.13
CA MET A 580 -14.46 5.59 10.39
C MET A 580 -15.62 6.05 11.30
N ASN A 581 -15.74 5.49 12.50
CA ASN A 581 -16.72 5.97 13.50
C ASN A 581 -16.37 7.39 14.00
N ALA A 582 -15.09 7.71 14.16
CA ALA A 582 -14.63 9.04 14.57
C ALA A 582 -15.07 10.12 13.57
N THR A 583 -14.94 9.85 12.27
CA THR A 583 -15.24 10.84 11.23
C THR A 583 -16.70 10.94 10.84
N ARG A 584 -17.54 9.95 11.17
CA ARG A 584 -19.00 10.13 11.17
C ARG A 584 -19.48 11.06 12.28
N LYS A 585 -18.70 11.24 13.35
CA LYS A 585 -18.95 12.26 14.39
C LYS A 585 -18.35 13.61 14.03
N GLU A 586 -17.12 13.61 13.53
CA GLU A 586 -16.37 14.81 13.17
C GLU A 586 -15.83 14.72 11.74
N PRO A 587 -16.61 15.13 10.72
CA PRO A 587 -16.19 15.06 9.32
C PRO A 587 -14.99 15.93 8.97
N SER A 588 -14.67 16.96 9.78
CA SER A 588 -13.54 17.85 9.49
C SER A 588 -12.17 17.24 9.80
N LEU A 589 -12.10 16.19 10.63
CA LEU A 589 -10.89 15.36 10.89
C LEU A 589 -10.14 15.00 9.61
N TRP A 590 -10.89 14.68 8.56
CA TRP A 590 -10.34 14.27 7.27
C TRP A 590 -9.55 15.37 6.56
N HIS A 591 -9.79 16.65 6.86
CA HIS A 591 -8.95 17.76 6.38
C HIS A 591 -7.60 17.83 7.13
N SER A 592 -7.32 16.91 8.06
CA SER A 592 -5.96 16.69 8.58
C SER A 592 -5.23 15.68 7.70
N PRO A 593 -4.11 16.06 7.05
CA PRO A 593 -3.29 15.12 6.28
C PRO A 593 -2.74 13.98 7.14
N ALA A 594 -2.60 14.18 8.46
CA ALA A 594 -2.19 13.14 9.39
C ALA A 594 -3.22 12.01 9.49
N TYR A 595 -4.51 12.36 9.53
CA TYR A 595 -5.59 11.37 9.55
C TYR A 595 -5.70 10.67 8.19
N GLU A 596 -5.50 11.40 7.09
CA GLU A 596 -5.49 10.82 5.73
C GLU A 596 -4.36 9.78 5.58
N TYR A 597 -3.12 10.15 5.93
CA TYR A 597 -1.96 9.25 5.90
C TYR A 597 -2.23 7.99 6.73
N ASP A 598 -2.64 8.16 8.00
CA ASP A 598 -2.88 7.03 8.91
C ASP A 598 -4.01 6.11 8.40
N MET A 599 -5.05 6.66 7.74
CA MET A 599 -6.09 5.83 7.13
C MET A 599 -5.63 5.10 5.88
N VAL A 600 -4.79 5.70 5.02
CA VAL A 600 -4.20 4.98 3.88
C VAL A 600 -3.31 3.84 4.39
N ASP A 601 -2.50 4.08 5.42
CA ASP A 601 -1.58 3.08 5.98
C ASP A 601 -2.31 1.92 6.69
N ILE A 602 -3.29 2.23 7.55
CA ILE A 602 -4.11 1.21 8.23
C ILE A 602 -4.90 0.40 7.19
N THR A 603 -5.44 1.05 6.14
CA THR A 603 -6.15 0.33 5.06
C THR A 603 -5.20 -0.57 4.29
N ARG A 604 -4.02 -0.07 3.88
CA ARG A 604 -2.96 -0.86 3.22
C ARG A 604 -2.59 -2.09 4.05
N GLN A 605 -2.34 -1.93 5.35
CA GLN A 605 -1.96 -3.06 6.21
C GLN A 605 -3.07 -4.10 6.33
N LEU A 606 -4.32 -3.66 6.51
CA LEU A 606 -5.48 -4.54 6.56
C LEU A 606 -5.62 -5.33 5.24
N MET A 607 -5.48 -4.65 4.11
CA MET A 607 -5.54 -5.29 2.79
C MET A 607 -4.38 -6.26 2.54
N GLY A 608 -3.17 -5.94 3.00
CA GLY A 608 -2.02 -6.85 2.98
C GLY A 608 -2.23 -8.10 3.86
N ASN A 609 -2.85 -7.95 5.03
CA ASN A 609 -3.21 -9.07 5.89
C ASN A 609 -4.25 -10.00 5.22
N ALA A 610 -5.28 -9.45 4.56
CA ALA A 610 -6.28 -10.25 3.86
C ALA A 610 -5.73 -10.94 2.60
N PHE A 611 -4.71 -10.37 1.94
CA PHE A 611 -4.04 -11.00 0.81
C PHE A 611 -3.47 -12.38 1.16
N VAL A 612 -3.01 -12.57 2.41
CA VAL A 612 -2.56 -13.87 2.94
C VAL A 612 -3.66 -14.93 2.86
N ASN A 613 -4.92 -14.55 3.13
CA ASN A 613 -6.06 -15.46 3.07
C ASN A 613 -6.42 -15.79 1.61
N VAL A 614 -6.52 -14.78 0.73
CA VAL A 614 -6.84 -14.99 -0.70
C VAL A 614 -5.78 -15.86 -1.40
N TYR A 615 -4.49 -15.63 -1.09
CA TYR A 615 -3.40 -16.50 -1.52
C TYR A 615 -3.56 -17.94 -1.00
N SER A 616 -3.89 -18.10 0.29
CA SER A 616 -4.05 -19.43 0.91
C SER A 616 -5.26 -20.19 0.33
N ASP A 617 -6.36 -19.50 0.02
CA ASP A 617 -7.54 -20.04 -0.66
C ASP A 617 -7.20 -20.49 -2.09
N LEU A 618 -6.44 -19.68 -2.85
CA LEU A 618 -5.96 -20.01 -4.19
C LEU A 618 -5.07 -21.26 -4.19
N ILE A 619 -4.07 -21.30 -3.31
CA ILE A 619 -3.14 -22.44 -3.21
C ILE A 619 -3.85 -23.71 -2.75
N SER A 620 -4.81 -23.61 -1.84
CA SER A 620 -5.64 -24.74 -1.41
C SER A 620 -6.55 -25.23 -2.54
N SER A 621 -7.12 -24.32 -3.33
CA SER A 621 -7.92 -24.65 -4.51
C SER A 621 -7.09 -25.31 -5.61
N TRP A 622 -5.87 -24.84 -5.86
CA TRP A 622 -5.00 -25.42 -6.88
C TRP A 622 -4.48 -26.83 -6.50
N LYS A 623 -4.29 -27.07 -5.20
CA LYS A 623 -3.90 -28.36 -4.62
C LYS A 623 -5.07 -29.35 -4.46
N SER A 624 -6.32 -28.96 -4.71
CA SER A 624 -7.47 -29.87 -4.67
C SER A 624 -7.55 -30.77 -5.90
N GLU A 625 -8.04 -32.00 -5.72
CA GLU A 625 -8.30 -32.97 -6.79
C GLU A 625 -9.79 -32.96 -7.22
N THR A 626 -10.52 -31.88 -6.95
CA THR A 626 -11.96 -31.78 -7.20
C THR A 626 -12.28 -31.44 -8.66
N GLU A 627 -13.43 -31.89 -9.16
CA GLU A 627 -13.87 -31.58 -10.54
C GLU A 627 -13.97 -30.06 -10.81
N ASN A 628 -14.31 -29.27 -9.78
CA ASN A 628 -14.39 -27.81 -9.85
C ASN A 628 -13.03 -27.08 -9.70
N ARG A 629 -11.89 -27.78 -9.64
CA ARG A 629 -10.55 -27.20 -9.40
C ARG A 629 -10.27 -25.98 -10.28
N THR A 630 -10.48 -26.10 -11.59
CA THR A 630 -10.18 -25.03 -12.57
C THR A 630 -11.03 -23.79 -12.34
N THR A 631 -12.33 -23.95 -12.07
CA THR A 631 -13.25 -22.84 -11.76
C THR A 631 -12.85 -22.13 -10.47
N ASN A 632 -12.53 -22.89 -9.42
CA ASN A 632 -12.11 -22.35 -8.13
C ASN A 632 -10.78 -21.60 -8.23
N VAL A 633 -9.79 -22.16 -8.94
CA VAL A 633 -8.50 -21.49 -9.21
C VAL A 633 -8.71 -20.19 -9.97
N THR A 634 -9.55 -20.18 -11.01
CA THR A 634 -9.85 -18.98 -11.80
C THR A 634 -10.46 -17.89 -10.92
N SER A 635 -11.51 -18.21 -10.15
CA SER A 635 -12.20 -17.26 -9.26
C SER A 635 -11.29 -16.68 -8.16
N GLN A 636 -10.46 -17.50 -7.52
CA GLN A 636 -9.50 -17.01 -6.51
C GLN A 636 -8.36 -16.19 -7.15
N SER A 637 -8.01 -16.47 -8.41
CA SER A 637 -7.01 -15.70 -9.17
C SER A 637 -7.52 -14.30 -9.52
N GLU A 638 -8.77 -14.18 -9.99
CA GLU A 638 -9.43 -12.89 -10.21
C GLU A 638 -9.53 -12.09 -8.90
N ARG A 639 -9.94 -12.74 -7.80
CA ARG A 639 -10.01 -12.14 -6.46
C ARG A 639 -8.65 -11.59 -6.00
N LEU A 640 -7.57 -12.32 -6.26
CA LEU A 640 -6.19 -11.91 -5.96
C LEU A 640 -5.73 -10.70 -6.81
N LEU A 641 -5.92 -10.74 -8.13
CA LEU A 641 -5.49 -9.65 -9.02
C LEU A 641 -6.32 -8.37 -8.84
N ASN A 642 -7.61 -8.50 -8.50
CA ASN A 642 -8.48 -7.37 -8.23
C ASN A 642 -8.22 -6.78 -6.84
N LEU A 643 -7.85 -7.59 -5.86
CA LEU A 643 -7.32 -7.13 -4.57
C LEU A 643 -6.08 -6.24 -4.77
N LEU A 644 -5.08 -6.66 -5.56
CA LEU A 644 -3.91 -5.83 -5.88
C LEU A 644 -4.30 -4.50 -6.55
N SER A 645 -5.33 -4.52 -7.40
CA SER A 645 -5.86 -3.32 -8.06
C SER A 645 -6.49 -2.34 -7.08
N ALA A 646 -7.18 -2.87 -6.05
CA ALA A 646 -7.74 -2.05 -4.97
C ALA A 646 -6.66 -1.51 -4.02
N ILE A 647 -5.59 -2.27 -3.74
CA ILE A 647 -4.43 -1.79 -2.95
C ILE A 647 -3.77 -0.61 -3.68
N ASP A 648 -3.47 -0.75 -4.98
CA ASP A 648 -2.93 0.35 -5.80
C ASP A 648 -3.85 1.60 -5.75
N LYS A 649 -5.18 1.38 -5.79
CA LYS A 649 -6.17 2.46 -5.73
C LYS A 649 -6.18 3.19 -4.39
N VAL A 650 -6.07 2.48 -3.26
CA VAL A 650 -5.98 3.04 -1.90
C VAL A 650 -4.70 3.85 -1.73
N LEU A 651 -3.57 3.30 -2.16
CA LEU A 651 -2.27 3.98 -2.07
C LEU A 651 -2.24 5.25 -2.93
N SER A 652 -2.85 5.23 -4.11
CA SER A 652 -2.94 6.40 -5.02
C SER A 652 -3.85 7.54 -4.50
N CYS A 653 -4.31 7.46 -3.25
CA CYS A 653 -5.02 8.55 -2.58
C CYS A 653 -4.07 9.54 -1.89
N ASN A 654 -2.84 9.15 -1.53
CA ASN A 654 -1.87 10.01 -0.82
C ASN A 654 -0.47 9.90 -1.46
N GLU A 655 0.20 11.04 -1.65
CA GLU A 655 1.43 11.12 -2.46
C GLU A 655 2.68 10.51 -1.82
N ASN A 656 2.67 10.28 -0.50
CA ASN A 656 3.72 9.57 0.23
C ASN A 656 3.78 8.06 -0.12
N PHE A 657 2.74 7.52 -0.76
CA PHE A 657 2.66 6.11 -1.17
C PHE A 657 2.77 5.97 -2.71
N SER A 658 3.66 6.72 -3.37
CA SER A 658 3.68 6.88 -4.83
C SER A 658 5.05 6.58 -5.47
N LEU A 659 5.07 5.59 -6.37
CA LEU A 659 6.24 5.32 -7.22
C LEU A 659 6.59 6.52 -8.11
N THR A 660 5.59 7.30 -8.51
CA THR A 660 5.79 8.48 -9.38
C THR A 660 6.64 9.55 -8.69
N THR A 661 6.47 9.71 -7.38
CA THR A 661 7.25 10.67 -6.58
C THR A 661 8.73 10.28 -6.58
N TRP A 662 9.03 9.03 -6.19
CA TRP A 662 10.39 8.48 -6.18
C TRP A 662 11.10 8.55 -7.54
N ILE A 663 10.41 8.17 -8.62
CA ILE A 663 10.96 8.25 -9.99
C ILE A 663 11.17 9.70 -10.44
N SER A 664 10.29 10.64 -10.06
CA SER A 664 10.44 12.05 -10.42
C SER A 664 11.66 12.67 -9.74
N SER A 665 11.81 12.48 -8.43
CA SER A 665 12.99 12.94 -7.68
C SER A 665 14.29 12.37 -8.27
N ALA A 666 14.29 11.10 -8.68
CA ALA A 666 15.43 10.49 -9.36
C ALA A 666 15.72 11.13 -10.73
N ARG A 667 14.69 11.31 -11.58
CA ARG A 667 14.81 11.92 -12.91
C ARG A 667 15.27 13.38 -12.83
N ASP A 668 14.96 14.12 -11.78
CA ASP A 668 15.33 15.54 -11.67
C ASP A 668 16.80 15.81 -11.32
N TRP A 669 17.56 14.78 -10.93
CA TRP A 669 19.03 14.85 -10.91
C TRP A 669 19.68 14.77 -12.31
N GLY A 670 18.93 14.40 -13.35
CA GLY A 670 19.43 14.22 -14.72
C GLY A 670 19.23 15.44 -15.64
N ASN A 671 20.30 15.91 -16.26
CA ASN A 671 20.28 17.05 -17.19
C ASN A 671 20.05 16.66 -18.67
N THR A 672 20.19 15.37 -19.00
CA THR A 672 19.92 14.79 -20.33
C THR A 672 19.07 13.53 -20.18
N THR A 673 18.35 13.12 -21.23
CA THR A 673 17.48 11.94 -21.21
C THR A 673 18.22 10.69 -20.74
N GLU A 674 19.45 10.46 -21.22
CA GLU A 674 20.30 9.33 -20.83
C GLU A 674 20.61 9.35 -19.31
N THR A 675 20.88 10.53 -18.74
CA THR A 675 21.08 10.66 -17.29
C THR A 675 19.79 10.53 -16.48
N LYS A 676 18.65 11.00 -17.00
CA LYS A 676 17.34 10.82 -16.35
C LYS A 676 16.96 9.33 -16.31
N ASP A 677 17.11 8.64 -17.43
CA ASP A 677 16.81 7.22 -17.58
C ASP A 677 17.77 6.35 -16.72
N PHE A 678 19.05 6.73 -16.58
CA PHE A 678 19.97 6.08 -15.63
C PHE A 678 19.54 6.23 -14.16
N PHE A 679 19.10 7.41 -13.74
CA PHE A 679 18.63 7.61 -12.36
C PHE A 679 17.29 6.93 -12.11
N GLU A 680 16.36 6.93 -13.08
CA GLU A 680 15.13 6.13 -13.03
C GLU A 680 15.44 4.63 -12.93
N TYR A 681 16.37 4.09 -13.73
CA TYR A 681 16.81 2.71 -13.63
C TYR A 681 17.33 2.37 -12.22
N ASN A 682 18.13 3.26 -11.61
CA ASN A 682 18.62 3.08 -10.24
C ASN A 682 17.48 3.07 -9.22
N ALA A 683 16.56 4.02 -9.32
CA ALA A 683 15.37 4.14 -8.47
C ALA A 683 14.45 2.90 -8.57
N ARG A 684 14.26 2.38 -9.80
CA ARG A 684 13.51 1.16 -10.11
C ARG A 684 14.20 -0.10 -9.59
N ASN A 685 15.48 -0.28 -9.89
CA ASN A 685 16.21 -1.50 -9.57
C ASN A 685 16.34 -1.68 -8.05
N GLN A 686 16.67 -0.62 -7.29
CA GLN A 686 16.85 -0.71 -5.83
C GLN A 686 15.61 -1.29 -5.13
N ILE A 687 14.42 -0.78 -5.44
CA ILE A 687 13.15 -1.20 -4.82
C ILE A 687 12.58 -2.50 -5.42
N THR A 688 13.30 -3.15 -6.34
CA THR A 688 12.89 -4.40 -7.00
C THR A 688 14.01 -5.45 -6.96
N LEU A 689 14.80 -5.62 -8.02
CA LEU A 689 15.83 -6.66 -8.14
C LEU A 689 17.08 -6.41 -7.27
N TRP A 690 17.28 -5.18 -6.82
CA TRP A 690 18.40 -4.66 -6.01
C TRP A 690 19.79 -4.71 -6.67
N GLY A 691 20.07 -5.76 -7.45
CA GLY A 691 21.26 -5.91 -8.28
C GLY A 691 20.92 -6.14 -9.75
N PRO A 692 21.94 -6.25 -10.62
CA PRO A 692 21.77 -6.38 -12.08
C PRO A 692 21.17 -7.72 -12.54
N THR A 693 21.07 -8.74 -11.67
CA THR A 693 20.47 -10.05 -11.98
C THR A 693 19.51 -10.58 -10.90
N GLY A 694 19.08 -9.73 -9.95
CA GLY A 694 18.18 -10.14 -8.86
C GLY A 694 18.90 -10.66 -7.61
N GLU A 695 20.12 -10.21 -7.38
CA GLU A 695 21.01 -10.66 -6.30
C GLU A 695 20.37 -10.56 -4.90
N ILE A 696 19.53 -9.55 -4.66
CA ILE A 696 18.78 -9.36 -3.39
C ILE A 696 17.33 -8.93 -3.65
N SER A 697 16.67 -9.60 -4.59
CA SER A 697 15.31 -9.26 -5.03
C SER A 697 14.31 -9.08 -3.89
N ASP A 698 13.48 -8.05 -4.04
CA ASP A 698 12.45 -7.58 -3.12
C ASP A 698 12.96 -7.14 -1.72
N TYR A 699 14.28 -7.02 -1.47
CA TYR A 699 14.80 -6.56 -0.17
C TYR A 699 14.26 -5.18 0.21
N ALA A 700 14.27 -4.23 -0.73
CA ALA A 700 13.78 -2.86 -0.52
C ALA A 700 12.44 -2.57 -1.21
N SER A 701 11.62 -3.60 -1.44
CA SER A 701 10.25 -3.46 -1.95
C SER A 701 9.45 -2.42 -1.15
N LYS A 702 8.51 -1.76 -1.83
CA LYS A 702 7.63 -0.74 -1.28
C LYS A 702 6.17 -1.04 -1.59
N ALA A 703 5.27 -0.77 -0.67
CA ALA A 703 3.83 -0.81 -0.94
C ALA A 703 3.37 0.55 -1.47
N TRP A 704 3.79 0.90 -2.70
CA TRP A 704 3.45 2.16 -3.36
C TRP A 704 2.54 1.98 -4.59
N ALA A 705 1.63 2.93 -4.80
CA ALA A 705 0.84 3.06 -6.02
C ALA A 705 1.73 3.20 -7.27
N GLY A 706 1.29 2.60 -8.36
CA GLY A 706 2.07 2.44 -9.59
C GLY A 706 3.07 1.28 -9.51
N LEU A 707 3.66 1.00 -8.33
CA LEU A 707 4.48 -0.19 -8.13
C LEU A 707 3.61 -1.45 -7.97
N ILE A 708 2.48 -1.36 -7.25
CA ILE A 708 1.52 -2.47 -7.19
C ILE A 708 0.98 -2.78 -8.60
N SER A 709 0.48 -1.78 -9.32
CA SER A 709 -0.16 -2.01 -10.63
C SER A 709 0.81 -2.32 -11.78
N SER A 710 2.05 -1.79 -11.78
CA SER A 710 3.00 -2.01 -12.88
C SER A 710 4.06 -3.09 -12.64
N TYR A 711 4.33 -3.49 -11.38
CA TYR A 711 5.34 -4.51 -11.05
C TYR A 711 4.72 -5.73 -10.34
N TYR A 712 4.10 -5.55 -9.17
CA TYR A 712 3.58 -6.71 -8.40
C TYR A 712 2.41 -7.41 -9.11
N LYS A 713 1.39 -6.68 -9.57
CA LYS A 713 0.22 -7.27 -10.23
C LYS A 713 0.60 -8.08 -11.48
N PRO A 714 1.50 -7.63 -12.36
CA PRO A 714 2.03 -8.47 -13.44
C PRO A 714 2.75 -9.75 -12.96
N ARG A 715 3.60 -9.70 -11.92
CA ARG A 715 4.20 -10.92 -11.34
C ARG A 715 3.14 -11.91 -10.86
N TRP A 716 2.13 -11.40 -10.14
CA TRP A 716 1.01 -12.21 -9.70
C TRP A 716 0.14 -12.72 -10.85
N SER A 717 0.01 -12.00 -11.96
CA SER A 717 -0.64 -12.51 -13.19
C SER A 717 0.12 -13.71 -13.74
N ILE A 718 1.41 -13.53 -14.03
CA ILE A 718 2.30 -14.60 -14.52
C ILE A 718 2.20 -15.87 -13.65
N PHE A 719 2.09 -15.69 -12.33
CA PHE A 719 1.87 -16.78 -11.39
C PHE A 719 0.50 -17.46 -11.52
N VAL A 720 -0.61 -16.71 -11.49
CA VAL A 720 -1.95 -17.32 -11.57
C VAL A 720 -2.25 -17.92 -12.94
N ASP A 721 -1.78 -17.28 -14.01
CA ASP A 721 -1.85 -17.80 -15.38
C ASP A 721 -1.14 -19.16 -15.46
N TYR A 722 0.04 -19.27 -14.83
CA TYR A 722 0.80 -20.51 -14.72
C TYR A 722 0.11 -21.58 -13.84
N LEU A 723 -0.57 -21.19 -12.77
CA LEU A 723 -1.39 -22.12 -11.97
C LEU A 723 -2.65 -22.59 -12.71
N GLY A 724 -3.18 -21.78 -13.63
CA GLY A 724 -4.24 -22.17 -14.56
C GLY A 724 -3.76 -23.19 -15.60
N GLU A 725 -2.60 -22.94 -16.21
CA GLU A 725 -1.96 -23.83 -17.19
C GLU A 725 -1.53 -25.18 -16.59
N LYS A 726 -0.97 -25.18 -15.36
CA LYS A 726 -0.30 -26.33 -14.77
C LYS A 726 -1.12 -27.03 -13.67
N ASN A 727 -0.82 -28.30 -13.44
CA ASN A 727 -1.28 -29.09 -12.29
C ASN A 727 -0.08 -29.51 -11.42
N GLN A 728 -0.34 -30.17 -10.29
CA GLN A 728 0.71 -30.54 -9.32
C GLN A 728 1.83 -31.43 -9.92
N THR A 729 1.56 -32.21 -10.97
CA THR A 729 2.56 -33.08 -11.62
C THR A 729 3.26 -32.44 -12.83
N SER A 730 2.82 -31.26 -13.28
CA SER A 730 3.42 -30.47 -14.37
C SER A 730 3.97 -29.11 -13.94
N TYR A 731 3.81 -28.75 -12.66
CA TYR A 731 4.41 -27.56 -12.06
C TYR A 731 5.93 -27.66 -12.08
N ASN A 732 6.57 -26.68 -12.72
CA ASN A 732 8.01 -26.51 -12.73
C ASN A 732 8.37 -25.13 -12.15
N GLU A 733 8.99 -25.13 -10.98
CA GLU A 733 9.43 -23.93 -10.25
C GLU A 733 10.46 -23.11 -11.04
N THR A 734 11.36 -23.77 -11.77
CA THR A 734 12.39 -23.12 -12.59
C THR A 734 11.79 -22.43 -13.82
N GLU A 735 10.76 -23.02 -14.43
CA GLU A 735 10.03 -22.40 -15.54
C GLU A 735 9.26 -21.16 -15.07
N LEU A 736 8.60 -21.22 -13.90
CA LEU A 736 7.95 -20.06 -13.29
C LEU A 736 8.95 -18.95 -12.99
N LYS A 737 10.07 -19.26 -12.32
CA LYS A 737 11.10 -18.27 -11.94
C LYS A 737 11.77 -17.66 -13.17
N ALA A 738 11.94 -18.41 -14.27
CA ALA A 738 12.38 -17.86 -15.54
C ALA A 738 11.35 -16.89 -16.18
N LYS A 739 10.05 -17.22 -16.14
CA LYS A 739 8.97 -16.31 -16.61
C LYS A 739 8.92 -15.01 -15.79
N LEU A 740 9.00 -15.11 -14.46
CA LEU A 740 9.02 -13.96 -13.54
C LEU A 740 10.26 -13.09 -13.77
N HIS A 741 11.46 -13.66 -13.71
CA HIS A 741 12.71 -12.93 -13.88
C HIS A 741 12.82 -12.23 -15.24
N GLY A 742 12.32 -12.86 -16.32
CA GLY A 742 12.25 -12.23 -17.64
C GLY A 742 11.35 -10.99 -17.68
N PHE A 743 10.24 -10.98 -16.94
CA PHE A 743 9.42 -9.78 -16.75
C PHE A 743 10.14 -8.73 -15.89
N GLU A 744 10.69 -9.13 -14.74
CA GLU A 744 11.33 -8.20 -13.78
C GLU A 744 12.52 -7.46 -14.42
N MET A 745 13.36 -8.18 -15.16
CA MET A 745 14.47 -7.61 -15.93
C MET A 745 14.00 -6.60 -16.99
N SER A 746 12.82 -6.82 -17.59
CA SER A 746 12.24 -5.88 -18.57
C SER A 746 11.55 -4.66 -17.94
N TRP A 747 11.14 -4.74 -16.67
CA TRP A 747 10.45 -3.66 -15.97
C TRP A 747 11.40 -2.54 -15.53
N GLN A 748 12.59 -2.90 -15.06
CA GLN A 748 13.64 -1.93 -14.68
C GLN A 748 14.18 -1.14 -15.89
N GLU A 749 14.13 -1.69 -17.09
CA GLU A 749 14.60 -1.04 -18.34
C GLU A 749 13.56 -0.10 -18.97
N GLN A 750 12.38 0.07 -18.35
CA GLN A 750 11.38 1.03 -18.83
C GLN A 750 11.76 2.47 -18.44
N SER A 751 12.10 3.30 -19.42
CA SER A 751 12.02 4.75 -19.26
C SER A 751 10.64 5.28 -19.70
N ARG A 752 10.14 6.28 -18.99
CA ARG A 752 8.91 7.01 -19.34
C ARG A 752 9.10 8.49 -19.02
N GLU A 753 8.54 9.36 -19.85
CA GLU A 753 8.53 10.78 -19.52
C GLU A 753 7.50 11.06 -18.42
N PRO A 754 7.75 12.01 -17.49
CA PRO A 754 6.78 12.38 -16.44
C PRO A 754 5.39 12.75 -16.99
N ALA A 755 5.33 13.24 -18.24
CA ALA A 755 4.10 13.52 -18.97
C ALA A 755 3.15 12.30 -19.09
N ASP A 756 3.67 11.08 -19.24
CA ASP A 756 2.85 9.86 -19.33
C ASP A 756 2.20 9.51 -17.98
N PHE A 757 2.79 9.95 -16.86
CA PHE A 757 2.20 9.84 -15.52
C PHE A 757 1.28 11.04 -15.20
N HIS A 758 1.57 12.24 -15.71
CA HIS A 758 0.76 13.45 -15.48
C HIS A 758 -0.70 13.32 -15.93
N HIS A 759 -1.01 12.46 -16.90
CA HIS A 759 -2.41 12.21 -17.31
C HIS A 759 -3.26 11.55 -16.20
N PHE A 760 -2.63 10.88 -15.22
CA PHE A 760 -3.31 10.40 -14.01
C PHE A 760 -3.25 11.41 -12.86
N ALA A 761 -2.16 12.18 -12.73
CA ALA A 761 -1.95 13.08 -11.59
C ALA A 761 -2.73 14.41 -11.67
N MET A 762 -2.80 15.06 -12.85
CA MET A 762 -3.25 16.46 -12.93
C MET A 762 -4.78 16.67 -12.90
N THR A 763 -5.60 15.63 -12.74
CA THR A 763 -7.08 15.77 -12.76
C THR A 763 -7.79 15.18 -11.54
N ARG A 764 -7.59 15.80 -10.37
CA ARG A 764 -8.63 15.93 -9.33
C ARG A 764 -8.32 17.11 -8.39
N ARG A 765 -9.37 17.78 -7.91
CA ARG A 765 -9.31 18.42 -6.59
C ARG A 765 -9.21 17.28 -5.56
N VAL A 766 -8.30 17.39 -4.60
CA VAL A 766 -8.36 16.53 -3.41
C VAL A 766 -9.71 16.79 -2.75
N ALA A 767 -10.53 15.76 -2.69
CA ALA A 767 -11.83 15.80 -2.03
C ALA A 767 -11.60 15.53 -0.54
N PRO A 768 -12.32 16.20 0.37
CA PRO A 768 -12.08 16.08 1.81
C PRO A 768 -12.11 14.60 2.21
N PRO A 769 -11.04 14.02 2.77
CA PRO A 769 -10.87 12.57 2.89
C PRO A 769 -11.99 11.67 3.50
N SER A 770 -13.10 12.23 3.99
CA SER A 770 -14.37 11.52 4.18
C SER A 770 -14.88 11.04 2.84
N GLU A 771 -14.92 11.95 1.88
CA GLU A 771 -14.92 11.59 0.48
C GLU A 771 -13.82 10.57 0.19
N ILE A 772 -12.51 10.70 0.53
CA ILE A 772 -11.51 9.65 0.17
C ILE A 772 -11.90 8.19 0.53
N VAL A 773 -12.30 7.79 1.74
CA VAL A 773 -12.76 6.38 1.93
C VAL A 773 -14.10 6.09 1.25
N LEU A 774 -15.01 7.07 1.22
CA LEU A 774 -16.24 6.98 0.42
C LEU A 774 -15.94 6.91 -1.09
N LEU A 775 -14.79 7.39 -1.57
CA LEU A 775 -14.32 7.54 -2.95
C LEU A 775 -13.34 6.45 -3.37
N VAL A 776 -12.67 5.76 -2.44
CA VAL A 776 -12.17 4.42 -2.74
C VAL A 776 -13.40 3.60 -3.10
N VAL A 777 -14.42 3.59 -2.22
CA VAL A 777 -15.69 2.90 -2.51
C VAL A 777 -16.40 3.47 -3.76
N GLU A 778 -16.44 4.79 -4.01
CA GLU A 778 -17.16 5.45 -5.11
C GLU A 778 -16.33 5.79 -6.38
N LYS A 779 -15.04 5.49 -6.43
CA LYS A 779 -14.16 5.61 -7.62
C LYS A 779 -13.41 4.33 -7.96
N LEU A 780 -13.53 3.27 -7.16
CA LEU A 780 -13.51 1.92 -7.73
C LEU A 780 -14.68 1.83 -8.72
N ASP A 781 -14.43 1.30 -9.92
CA ASP A 781 -15.52 0.88 -10.79
C ASP A 781 -16.32 -0.26 -10.13
N LEU A 782 -17.54 -0.46 -10.61
CA LEU A 782 -18.48 -1.41 -10.00
C LEU A 782 -17.93 -2.86 -9.97
N PRO A 783 -17.24 -3.36 -11.02
CA PRO A 783 -16.53 -4.64 -10.97
C PRO A 783 -15.42 -4.72 -9.89
N THR A 784 -14.60 -3.68 -9.74
CA THR A 784 -13.50 -3.69 -8.76
C THR A 784 -14.02 -3.51 -7.33
N LEU A 785 -15.12 -2.78 -7.12
CA LEU A 785 -15.81 -2.77 -5.82
C LEU A 785 -16.45 -4.11 -5.48
N CYS A 786 -17.15 -4.77 -6.42
CA CYS A 786 -17.66 -6.13 -6.22
C CYS A 786 -16.52 -7.06 -5.83
N SER A 787 -15.39 -7.00 -6.54
CA SER A 787 -14.19 -7.80 -6.27
C SER A 787 -13.53 -7.47 -4.93
N PHE A 788 -13.51 -6.20 -4.53
CA PHE A 788 -13.08 -5.76 -3.21
C PHE A 788 -13.98 -6.38 -2.13
N LEU A 789 -15.31 -6.31 -2.26
CA LEU A 789 -16.21 -6.87 -1.26
C LEU A 789 -16.23 -8.42 -1.25
N ARG A 790 -15.87 -9.09 -2.36
CA ARG A 790 -15.54 -10.54 -2.37
C ARG A 790 -14.22 -10.85 -1.64
N ALA A 791 -13.21 -9.98 -1.75
CA ALA A 791 -11.98 -10.11 -0.97
C ALA A 791 -12.21 -9.81 0.52
N PHE A 792 -13.09 -8.85 0.82
CA PHE A 792 -13.36 -8.27 2.14
C PHE A 792 -14.86 -8.30 2.51
N PRO A 793 -15.44 -9.46 2.84
CA PRO A 793 -16.83 -9.53 3.33
C PRO A 793 -17.05 -8.69 4.61
N ASP A 794 -16.02 -8.57 5.45
CA ASP A 794 -16.01 -7.73 6.65
C ASP A 794 -16.27 -6.23 6.38
N PHE A 795 -16.07 -5.77 5.14
CA PHE A 795 -16.33 -4.39 4.72
C PHE A 795 -17.78 -4.17 4.25
N VAL A 796 -18.55 -5.22 3.98
CA VAL A 796 -19.94 -5.07 3.52
C VAL A 796 -20.85 -4.33 4.52
N PRO A 797 -20.73 -4.53 5.86
CA PRO A 797 -21.42 -3.72 6.86
C PRO A 797 -21.27 -2.20 6.68
N LEU A 798 -20.12 -1.75 6.16
CA LEU A 798 -19.80 -0.32 6.01
C LEU A 798 -20.67 0.36 4.95
N LEU A 799 -21.13 -0.38 3.94
CA LEU A 799 -22.02 0.14 2.91
C LEU A 799 -23.22 0.85 3.54
N SER A 800 -23.77 0.31 4.64
CA SER A 800 -24.90 0.91 5.37
C SER A 800 -24.66 2.39 5.73
N THR A 801 -23.40 2.75 6.01
CA THR A 801 -22.96 4.06 6.49
C THR A 801 -22.53 5.03 5.38
N VAL A 802 -22.42 4.55 4.14
CA VAL A 802 -22.10 5.31 2.91
C VAL A 802 -23.42 5.71 2.23
N HIS A 803 -23.55 6.89 1.60
CA HIS A 803 -24.75 7.20 0.80
C HIS A 803 -24.68 6.64 -0.63
N PHE A 804 -24.29 5.36 -0.70
CA PHE A 804 -23.82 4.67 -1.89
C PHE A 804 -24.78 4.74 -3.09
N SER A 805 -24.31 5.32 -4.20
CA SER A 805 -25.16 5.58 -5.38
C SER A 805 -24.51 5.26 -6.75
N ILE A 806 -23.33 4.63 -6.77
CA ILE A 806 -22.61 4.29 -8.01
C ILE A 806 -23.49 3.51 -8.98
N ARG A 807 -23.35 3.85 -10.26
CA ARG A 807 -23.83 3.04 -11.37
C ARG A 807 -22.78 2.91 -12.46
N ASP A 808 -22.80 1.80 -13.18
CA ASP A 808 -21.99 1.62 -14.40
C ASP A 808 -22.54 2.44 -15.60
N GLU A 809 -21.91 2.30 -16.76
CA GLU A 809 -22.36 2.97 -17.99
C GLU A 809 -23.76 2.55 -18.45
N SER A 810 -24.26 1.38 -18.02
CA SER A 810 -25.62 0.89 -18.29
C SER A 810 -26.62 1.27 -17.18
N GLY A 811 -26.17 2.00 -16.15
CA GLY A 811 -27.00 2.38 -15.01
C GLY A 811 -27.17 1.30 -13.94
N ASN A 812 -26.47 0.17 -14.04
CA ASN A 812 -26.55 -0.94 -13.08
C ASN A 812 -25.98 -0.52 -11.72
N SER A 813 -26.65 -0.87 -10.61
CA SER A 813 -26.10 -0.75 -9.25
C SER A 813 -25.39 -2.04 -8.81
N ILE A 814 -24.67 -2.04 -7.68
CA ILE A 814 -23.98 -3.24 -7.15
C ILE A 814 -24.89 -4.49 -7.10
N LEU A 815 -26.16 -4.32 -6.70
CA LEU A 815 -27.12 -5.44 -6.66
C LEU A 815 -27.46 -5.99 -8.06
N HIS A 816 -27.38 -5.20 -9.13
CA HIS A 816 -27.57 -5.69 -10.50
C HIS A 816 -26.38 -6.55 -10.97
N ILE A 817 -25.15 -6.18 -10.60
CA ILE A 817 -23.95 -6.94 -10.95
C ILE A 817 -23.98 -8.30 -10.23
N LEU A 818 -24.16 -8.29 -8.91
CA LEU A 818 -24.31 -9.52 -8.12
C LEU A 818 -25.50 -10.38 -8.59
N ALA A 819 -26.60 -9.75 -9.03
CA ALA A 819 -27.75 -10.44 -9.64
C ALA A 819 -27.54 -10.90 -11.09
N ALA A 820 -26.54 -10.39 -11.82
CA ALA A 820 -26.16 -10.88 -13.14
C ALA A 820 -25.20 -12.07 -13.04
N GLU A 821 -24.35 -12.07 -12.01
CA GLU A 821 -23.32 -13.07 -11.73
C GLU A 821 -23.86 -14.29 -10.96
N GLY A 822 -24.84 -14.09 -10.07
CA GLY A 822 -25.42 -15.14 -9.21
C GLY A 822 -24.89 -15.15 -7.77
N GLU A 823 -24.29 -14.05 -7.32
CA GLU A 823 -23.50 -13.90 -6.09
C GLU A 823 -24.35 -13.84 -4.80
N HIS A 824 -24.93 -14.98 -4.42
CA HIS A 824 -25.88 -15.11 -3.30
C HIS A 824 -25.39 -14.53 -1.96
N GLU A 825 -24.22 -14.95 -1.46
CA GLU A 825 -23.75 -14.58 -0.12
C GLU A 825 -23.43 -13.08 -0.02
N LEU A 826 -22.70 -12.54 -0.99
CA LEU A 826 -22.37 -11.12 -1.02
C LEU A 826 -23.64 -10.27 -1.21
N LEU A 827 -24.58 -10.70 -2.05
CA LEU A 827 -25.87 -10.03 -2.21
C LEU A 827 -26.68 -10.01 -0.90
N LEU A 828 -26.75 -11.12 -0.15
CA LEU A 828 -27.39 -11.14 1.17
C LEU A 828 -26.75 -10.17 2.16
N GLN A 829 -25.42 -10.07 2.17
CA GLN A 829 -24.69 -9.14 3.03
C GLN A 829 -24.94 -7.68 2.62
N VAL A 830 -24.92 -7.37 1.32
CA VAL A 830 -25.21 -6.01 0.79
C VAL A 830 -26.66 -5.62 1.07
N LEU A 831 -27.63 -6.54 0.94
CA LEU A 831 -29.05 -6.29 1.21
C LEU A 831 -29.34 -5.93 2.68
N ARG A 832 -28.59 -6.50 3.65
CA ARG A 832 -28.67 -6.11 5.07
C ARG A 832 -28.27 -4.65 5.29
N CYS A 833 -27.44 -4.10 4.38
CA CYS A 833 -26.82 -2.79 4.52
C CYS A 833 -27.49 -1.71 3.65
N LYS A 834 -27.99 -2.05 2.45
CA LYS A 834 -28.58 -1.10 1.49
C LYS A 834 -29.90 -1.57 0.88
N VAL A 835 -30.94 -1.55 1.71
CA VAL A 835 -32.36 -1.76 1.29
C VAL A 835 -32.77 -0.79 0.15
N ALA A 836 -32.27 0.45 0.15
CA ALA A 836 -32.60 1.46 -0.87
C ALA A 836 -32.20 1.09 -2.32
N LEU A 837 -31.34 0.09 -2.52
CA LEU A 837 -30.94 -0.38 -3.86
C LEU A 837 -31.81 -1.53 -4.39
N LEU A 838 -32.66 -2.14 -3.55
CA LEU A 838 -33.42 -3.36 -3.84
C LEU A 838 -34.26 -3.26 -5.12
N ASN A 839 -34.93 -2.12 -5.33
CA ASN A 839 -35.80 -1.85 -6.48
C ASN A 839 -35.22 -0.77 -7.41
N ALA A 840 -33.92 -0.48 -7.32
CA ALA A 840 -33.28 0.48 -8.21
C ALA A 840 -33.40 0.01 -9.67
N LYS A 841 -33.83 0.87 -10.59
CA LYS A 841 -33.88 0.56 -12.03
C LYS A 841 -32.58 0.98 -12.74
N ASN A 842 -32.11 0.22 -13.72
CA ASN A 842 -30.99 0.59 -14.62
C ASN A 842 -31.50 1.44 -15.82
N LYS A 843 -30.66 1.70 -16.83
CA LYS A 843 -31.08 2.48 -18.03
C LYS A 843 -32.14 1.78 -18.88
N ASP A 844 -32.15 0.44 -18.87
CA ASP A 844 -33.12 -0.42 -19.55
C ASP A 844 -34.35 -0.74 -18.66
N MET A 845 -34.58 0.09 -17.63
CA MET A 845 -35.63 -0.03 -16.61
C MET A 845 -35.62 -1.30 -15.75
N ASN A 846 -34.66 -2.23 -15.95
CA ASN A 846 -34.52 -3.47 -15.19
C ASN A 846 -34.16 -3.22 -13.72
N THR A 847 -34.73 -4.01 -12.81
CA THR A 847 -34.35 -4.11 -11.38
C THR A 847 -33.39 -5.29 -11.13
N PRO A 848 -32.67 -5.35 -9.99
CA PRO A 848 -31.86 -6.53 -9.62
C PRO A 848 -32.64 -7.85 -9.69
N LEU A 849 -33.90 -7.86 -9.26
CA LEU A 849 -34.78 -9.03 -9.35
C LEU A 849 -35.02 -9.44 -10.81
N SER A 850 -35.35 -8.49 -11.70
CA SER A 850 -35.52 -8.80 -13.14
C SER A 850 -34.23 -9.31 -13.81
N VAL A 851 -33.06 -8.81 -13.38
CA VAL A 851 -31.76 -9.29 -13.87
C VAL A 851 -31.52 -10.74 -13.43
N ALA A 852 -31.66 -11.05 -12.14
CA ALA A 852 -31.54 -12.42 -11.62
C ALA A 852 -32.53 -13.39 -12.30
N VAL A 853 -33.78 -12.94 -12.49
CA VAL A 853 -34.82 -13.69 -13.20
C VAL A 853 -34.47 -13.94 -14.66
N SER A 854 -33.87 -12.98 -15.37
CA SER A 854 -33.42 -13.16 -16.76
C SER A 854 -32.26 -14.14 -16.90
N ARG A 855 -31.39 -14.23 -15.88
CA ARG A 855 -30.21 -15.11 -15.85
C ARG A 855 -30.47 -16.50 -15.30
N GLY A 856 -31.58 -16.69 -14.56
CA GLY A 856 -31.94 -17.97 -13.95
C GLY A 856 -31.31 -18.22 -12.57
N HIS A 857 -30.79 -17.17 -11.92
CA HIS A 857 -30.01 -17.27 -10.68
C HIS A 857 -30.90 -17.51 -9.45
N LEU A 858 -31.38 -18.74 -9.32
CA LEU A 858 -32.42 -19.18 -8.38
C LEU A 858 -32.22 -18.68 -6.94
N LEU A 859 -31.03 -18.86 -6.37
CA LEU A 859 -30.72 -18.45 -4.99
C LEU A 859 -30.78 -16.92 -4.81
N VAL A 860 -30.36 -16.15 -5.82
CA VAL A 860 -30.47 -14.68 -5.77
C VAL A 860 -31.93 -14.23 -5.90
N VAL A 861 -32.73 -14.90 -6.73
CA VAL A 861 -34.18 -14.65 -6.80
C VAL A 861 -34.83 -14.93 -5.45
N GLU A 862 -34.47 -16.03 -4.77
CA GLU A 862 -34.95 -16.35 -3.42
C GLU A 862 -34.55 -15.30 -2.38
N ALA A 863 -33.27 -14.91 -2.36
CA ALA A 863 -32.73 -13.89 -1.46
C ALA A 863 -33.41 -12.51 -1.63
N LEU A 864 -33.80 -12.16 -2.85
CA LEU A 864 -34.53 -10.92 -3.15
C LEU A 864 -36.03 -11.04 -2.81
N LEU A 865 -36.70 -12.15 -3.13
CA LEU A 865 -38.12 -12.37 -2.83
C LEU A 865 -38.41 -12.52 -1.32
N ASN A 866 -37.43 -12.92 -0.53
CA ASN A 866 -37.50 -12.90 0.94
C ASN A 866 -37.53 -11.47 1.55
N ARG A 867 -37.40 -10.41 0.76
CA ARG A 867 -37.47 -9.01 1.23
C ARG A 867 -38.89 -8.46 1.13
N LEU A 868 -39.49 -8.07 2.26
CA LEU A 868 -40.84 -7.47 2.31
C LEU A 868 -41.01 -6.22 1.42
N ASP A 869 -39.92 -5.51 1.14
CA ASP A 869 -39.90 -4.24 0.41
C ASP A 869 -39.64 -4.41 -1.11
N VAL A 870 -39.57 -5.64 -1.64
CA VAL A 870 -39.19 -5.90 -3.05
C VAL A 870 -40.34 -5.63 -4.02
N ASP A 871 -40.05 -4.94 -5.12
CA ASP A 871 -41.00 -4.66 -6.19
C ASP A 871 -41.09 -5.86 -7.16
N THR A 872 -42.16 -6.61 -7.03
CA THR A 872 -42.52 -7.75 -7.88
C THR A 872 -43.34 -7.33 -9.11
N ASN A 873 -43.89 -6.11 -9.12
CA ASN A 873 -44.77 -5.58 -10.17
C ASN A 873 -43.95 -4.97 -11.33
N PHE A 874 -42.76 -5.52 -11.55
CA PHE A 874 -41.87 -5.12 -12.62
C PHE A 874 -42.47 -5.48 -13.98
N THR A 875 -42.61 -4.47 -14.84
CA THR A 875 -42.70 -4.60 -16.29
C THR A 875 -41.55 -3.86 -16.97
N ASN A 876 -41.09 -4.37 -18.10
CA ASN A 876 -40.12 -3.70 -18.98
C ASN A 876 -40.82 -2.92 -20.11
N ASP A 877 -40.03 -2.29 -20.99
CA ASP A 877 -40.45 -1.48 -22.15
C ASP A 877 -41.20 -2.26 -23.26
N ARG A 878 -41.74 -3.44 -22.95
CA ARG A 878 -42.66 -4.24 -23.78
C ARG A 878 -43.84 -4.78 -22.97
N GLY A 879 -44.10 -4.27 -21.76
CA GLY A 879 -45.14 -4.74 -20.85
C GLY A 879 -44.85 -6.10 -20.19
N ARG A 880 -43.64 -6.67 -20.35
CA ARG A 880 -43.34 -8.05 -19.91
C ARG A 880 -43.05 -8.10 -18.41
N THR A 881 -43.86 -8.86 -17.67
CA THR A 881 -43.65 -9.14 -16.24
C THR A 881 -42.44 -10.04 -15.97
N LEU A 882 -42.05 -10.20 -14.70
CA LEU A 882 -41.01 -11.17 -14.30
C LEU A 882 -41.31 -12.58 -14.80
N LEU A 883 -42.57 -13.03 -14.79
CA LEU A 883 -42.97 -14.35 -15.28
C LEU A 883 -42.77 -14.47 -16.80
N HIS A 884 -43.05 -13.41 -17.57
CA HIS A 884 -42.75 -13.35 -19.00
C HIS A 884 -41.25 -13.45 -19.29
N VAL A 885 -40.41 -12.76 -18.51
CA VAL A 885 -38.95 -12.80 -18.64
C VAL A 885 -38.40 -14.19 -18.29
N ALA A 886 -38.90 -14.82 -17.23
CA ALA A 886 -38.51 -16.17 -16.85
C ALA A 886 -38.92 -17.22 -17.91
N ALA A 887 -40.16 -17.13 -18.41
CA ALA A 887 -40.71 -18.04 -19.42
C ALA A 887 -40.00 -17.93 -20.77
N LEU A 888 -39.64 -16.71 -21.20
CA LEU A 888 -38.89 -16.45 -22.43
C LEU A 888 -37.47 -17.06 -22.41
N ASN A 889 -36.84 -17.11 -21.24
CA ASN A 889 -35.50 -17.67 -21.05
C ASN A 889 -35.49 -19.14 -20.59
N GLY A 890 -36.66 -19.73 -20.31
CA GLY A 890 -36.81 -21.15 -19.96
C GLY A 890 -36.52 -21.49 -18.48
N HIS A 891 -36.46 -20.49 -17.60
CA HIS A 891 -36.01 -20.65 -16.20
C HIS A 891 -37.11 -21.19 -15.28
N VAL A 892 -37.53 -22.45 -15.49
CA VAL A 892 -38.70 -23.06 -14.82
C VAL A 892 -38.68 -22.95 -13.29
N SER A 893 -37.56 -23.23 -12.63
CA SER A 893 -37.48 -23.13 -11.16
C SER A 893 -37.64 -21.69 -10.64
N VAL A 894 -37.27 -20.69 -11.46
CA VAL A 894 -37.54 -19.27 -11.17
C VAL A 894 -39.02 -18.94 -11.41
N MET A 895 -39.66 -19.51 -12.46
CA MET A 895 -41.09 -19.36 -12.70
C MET A 895 -41.92 -19.95 -11.55
N GLU A 896 -41.54 -21.14 -11.08
CA GLU A 896 -42.13 -21.83 -9.93
C GLU A 896 -42.04 -20.99 -8.64
N MET A 897 -40.87 -20.40 -8.38
CA MET A 897 -40.65 -19.50 -7.25
C MET A 897 -41.44 -18.19 -7.39
N LEU A 898 -41.46 -17.57 -8.57
CA LEU A 898 -42.21 -16.32 -8.79
C LEU A 898 -43.70 -16.53 -8.53
N ILE A 899 -44.32 -17.58 -9.07
CA ILE A 899 -45.73 -17.90 -8.83
C ILE A 899 -45.99 -18.17 -7.34
N HIS A 900 -45.09 -18.86 -6.65
CA HIS A 900 -45.20 -19.13 -5.21
C HIS A 900 -45.15 -17.87 -4.34
N TRP A 901 -44.20 -16.96 -4.61
CA TRP A 901 -43.89 -15.83 -3.73
C TRP A 901 -44.66 -14.54 -4.03
N THR A 902 -45.00 -14.31 -5.30
CA THR A 902 -45.46 -12.98 -5.76
C THR A 902 -46.95 -12.90 -6.08
N GLY A 903 -47.60 -14.03 -6.37
CA GLY A 903 -49.00 -14.05 -6.82
C GLY A 903 -49.23 -13.41 -8.20
N LEU A 904 -48.18 -13.26 -9.03
CA LEU A 904 -48.30 -12.77 -10.40
C LEU A 904 -49.35 -13.57 -11.20
N GLU A 905 -50.27 -12.85 -11.83
CA GLU A 905 -51.27 -13.43 -12.73
C GLU A 905 -50.58 -14.07 -13.94
N ILE A 906 -50.88 -15.35 -14.17
CA ILE A 906 -50.24 -16.19 -15.20
C ILE A 906 -50.65 -15.72 -16.61
N ASN A 907 -51.81 -15.07 -16.70
CA ASN A 907 -52.48 -14.68 -17.94
C ASN A 907 -52.38 -13.17 -18.25
N GLU A 908 -51.51 -12.43 -17.54
CA GLU A 908 -51.10 -11.09 -17.97
C GLU A 908 -50.60 -11.12 -19.42
N GLN A 909 -50.85 -10.05 -20.16
CA GLN A 909 -50.47 -9.90 -21.57
C GLN A 909 -49.48 -8.74 -21.71
N ASP A 910 -48.37 -8.97 -22.43
CA ASP A 910 -47.41 -7.92 -22.77
C ASP A 910 -47.99 -6.88 -23.76
N ASP A 911 -47.24 -5.83 -24.13
CA ASP A 911 -47.69 -4.75 -25.04
C ASP A 911 -48.07 -5.24 -26.45
N ARG A 912 -47.73 -6.48 -26.81
CA ARG A 912 -48.13 -7.14 -28.06
C ARG A 912 -49.33 -8.08 -27.87
N GLY A 913 -49.83 -8.22 -26.66
CA GLY A 913 -50.84 -9.19 -26.27
C GLY A 913 -50.26 -10.57 -25.89
N GLN A 914 -48.94 -10.73 -25.83
CA GLN A 914 -48.31 -12.04 -25.63
C GLN A 914 -48.30 -12.41 -24.14
N THR A 915 -48.90 -13.54 -23.77
CA THR A 915 -48.81 -14.14 -22.42
C THR A 915 -47.47 -14.86 -22.21
N ALA A 916 -47.12 -15.17 -20.96
CA ALA A 916 -45.86 -15.87 -20.63
C ALA A 916 -45.69 -17.21 -21.37
N ILE A 917 -46.77 -18.00 -21.51
CA ILE A 917 -46.73 -19.26 -22.27
C ILE A 917 -46.53 -19.03 -23.78
N SER A 918 -47.08 -17.94 -24.34
CA SER A 918 -46.88 -17.59 -25.75
C SER A 918 -45.44 -17.18 -26.05
N LEU A 919 -44.73 -16.54 -25.09
CA LEU A 919 -43.30 -16.24 -25.21
C LEU A 919 -42.42 -17.48 -25.07
N ALA A 920 -42.76 -18.39 -24.16
CA ALA A 920 -42.09 -19.68 -24.06
C ALA A 920 -42.23 -20.48 -25.37
N ALA A 921 -43.42 -20.49 -25.98
CA ALA A 921 -43.69 -21.12 -27.27
C ALA A 921 -42.97 -20.43 -28.45
N GLU A 922 -42.88 -19.09 -28.45
CA GLU A 922 -42.13 -18.32 -29.46
C GLU A 922 -40.63 -18.63 -29.42
N HIS A 923 -40.06 -18.77 -28.22
CA HIS A 923 -38.63 -18.98 -28.01
C HIS A 923 -38.21 -20.47 -27.99
N GLY A 924 -39.13 -21.43 -27.88
CA GLY A 924 -38.82 -22.88 -27.88
C GLY A 924 -38.53 -23.45 -26.48
N GLN A 925 -39.11 -22.86 -25.44
CA GLN A 925 -38.80 -23.17 -24.05
C GLN A 925 -39.71 -24.30 -23.53
N GLU A 926 -39.48 -25.53 -24.01
CA GLU A 926 -40.32 -26.72 -23.76
C GLU A 926 -40.76 -26.87 -22.30
N ARG A 927 -39.80 -26.84 -21.38
CA ARG A 927 -40.06 -27.03 -19.95
C ARG A 927 -40.89 -25.89 -19.35
N ALA A 928 -40.76 -24.67 -19.87
CA ALA A 928 -41.57 -23.52 -19.45
C ALA A 928 -43.01 -23.61 -19.97
N VAL A 929 -43.21 -24.08 -21.21
CA VAL A 929 -44.55 -24.37 -21.76
C VAL A 929 -45.23 -25.49 -20.96
N ALA A 930 -44.54 -26.61 -20.73
CA ALA A 930 -45.07 -27.78 -20.01
C ALA A 930 -45.38 -27.48 -18.53
N PHE A 931 -44.65 -26.55 -17.92
CA PHE A 931 -44.92 -26.06 -16.57
C PHE A 931 -46.15 -25.14 -16.56
N LEU A 932 -46.21 -24.11 -17.42
CA LEU A 932 -47.32 -23.16 -17.47
C LEU A 932 -48.64 -23.80 -17.90
N SER A 933 -48.60 -24.87 -18.68
CA SER A 933 -49.80 -25.59 -19.12
C SER A 933 -50.44 -26.48 -18.06
N GLY A 934 -49.97 -26.45 -16.80
CA GLY A 934 -50.57 -27.17 -15.69
C GLY A 934 -50.38 -28.70 -15.73
N ASN A 935 -49.64 -29.24 -16.70
CA ASN A 935 -49.35 -30.67 -16.86
C ASN A 935 -48.32 -31.21 -15.84
N CYS A 936 -48.14 -30.50 -14.73
CA CYS A 936 -47.18 -30.79 -13.68
C CYS A 936 -47.91 -30.90 -12.34
N THR A 937 -48.02 -32.13 -11.81
CA THR A 937 -48.60 -32.44 -10.49
C THR A 937 -48.00 -31.58 -9.36
N THR A 938 -46.75 -31.16 -9.57
CA THR A 938 -45.97 -30.21 -8.77
C THR A 938 -46.71 -28.91 -8.46
N ILE A 939 -47.43 -28.28 -9.40
CA ILE A 939 -48.15 -27.01 -9.14
C ILE A 939 -49.27 -27.22 -8.12
N LYS A 940 -50.04 -28.30 -8.26
CA LYS A 940 -51.11 -28.69 -7.32
C LYS A 940 -50.54 -29.10 -5.95
N LEU A 941 -49.31 -29.64 -5.89
CA LEU A 941 -48.61 -29.94 -4.64
C LEU A 941 -48.02 -28.67 -3.98
N LEU A 942 -47.52 -27.70 -4.75
CA LEU A 942 -47.06 -26.41 -4.24
C LEU A 942 -48.21 -25.61 -3.63
N LEU A 943 -49.35 -25.50 -4.31
CA LEU A 943 -50.54 -24.79 -3.79
C LEU A 943 -51.01 -25.37 -2.44
N ASN A 944 -50.91 -26.68 -2.24
CA ASN A 944 -51.19 -27.32 -0.96
C ASN A 944 -50.13 -27.03 0.12
N ARG A 945 -48.85 -26.86 -0.26
CA ARG A 945 -47.77 -26.47 0.66
C ARG A 945 -47.83 -24.98 1.03
N MET A 946 -48.19 -24.10 0.09
CA MET A 946 -48.41 -22.65 0.29
C MET A 946 -49.44 -22.40 1.40
N ARG A 947 -50.56 -23.15 1.38
CA ARG A 947 -51.61 -23.10 2.43
C ARG A 947 -51.13 -23.42 3.84
N GLN A 948 -49.99 -24.11 4.03
CA GLN A 948 -49.46 -24.43 5.37
C GLN A 948 -48.46 -23.42 5.90
N GLN A 949 -47.85 -22.58 5.05
CA GLN A 949 -46.72 -21.72 5.44
C GLN A 949 -47.05 -20.22 5.49
N ASN A 950 -48.06 -19.74 4.76
CA ASN A 950 -48.41 -18.31 4.75
C ASN A 950 -49.94 -18.06 4.82
N PRO A 951 -50.50 -17.71 5.99
CA PRO A 951 -51.95 -17.55 6.18
C PRO A 951 -52.54 -16.26 5.56
N LYS A 952 -51.75 -15.47 4.80
CA LYS A 952 -52.26 -14.32 4.03
C LYS A 952 -52.87 -14.68 2.67
N VAL A 953 -52.77 -15.93 2.21
CA VAL A 953 -53.35 -16.38 0.93
C VAL A 953 -54.87 -16.62 1.10
N THR A 954 -55.65 -15.54 1.03
CA THR A 954 -57.12 -15.57 1.22
C THR A 954 -57.85 -15.47 -0.13
N GLY A 955 -57.98 -16.61 -0.81
CA GLY A 955 -58.81 -16.78 -2.00
C GLY A 955 -59.25 -18.25 -2.14
N GLU A 956 -60.43 -18.47 -2.72
CA GLU A 956 -60.85 -19.82 -3.12
C GLU A 956 -60.16 -20.20 -4.43
N VAL A 957 -59.79 -21.47 -4.58
CA VAL A 957 -59.05 -21.95 -5.76
C VAL A 957 -60.06 -22.43 -6.79
N ASP A 958 -60.43 -21.52 -7.69
CA ASP A 958 -61.29 -21.85 -8.84
C ASP A 958 -60.73 -21.26 -10.13
N HIS A 959 -60.52 -22.12 -11.14
CA HIS A 959 -60.03 -21.89 -12.51
C HIS A 959 -58.84 -20.95 -12.84
N GLN A 960 -58.34 -20.10 -11.93
CA GLN A 960 -57.45 -18.97 -12.27
C GLN A 960 -55.94 -19.30 -12.35
N PHE A 961 -55.52 -20.54 -12.12
CA PHE A 961 -54.10 -20.94 -12.01
C PHE A 961 -53.54 -21.78 -13.17
N SER A 962 -54.28 -21.92 -14.27
CA SER A 962 -53.77 -22.44 -15.55
C SER A 962 -53.49 -21.29 -16.51
N ALA A 963 -52.42 -21.41 -17.32
CA ALA A 963 -52.27 -20.51 -18.46
C ALA A 963 -53.41 -20.73 -19.47
N GLU A 964 -54.03 -19.66 -19.94
CA GLU A 964 -55.01 -19.67 -21.03
C GLU A 964 -54.30 -20.04 -22.33
N LEU A 965 -54.23 -21.34 -22.63
CA LEU A 965 -53.47 -21.90 -23.75
C LEU A 965 -53.88 -21.34 -25.13
N ASN A 966 -55.09 -20.78 -25.21
CA ASN A 966 -55.72 -20.22 -26.40
C ASN A 966 -55.79 -18.68 -26.38
N ARG A 967 -55.22 -18.01 -25.38
CA ARG A 967 -55.24 -16.53 -25.30
C ARG A 967 -54.40 -15.96 -26.44
N SER A 968 -55.06 -15.19 -27.30
CA SER A 968 -54.43 -14.64 -28.50
C SER A 968 -53.75 -13.29 -28.23
N ASP A 969 -52.65 -13.06 -28.94
CA ASP A 969 -52.00 -11.75 -29.01
C ASP A 969 -52.80 -10.70 -29.84
N LEU A 970 -52.30 -9.47 -29.96
CA LEU A 970 -52.96 -8.38 -30.69
C LEU A 970 -53.08 -8.60 -32.21
N TRP A 971 -52.47 -9.65 -32.74
CA TRP A 971 -52.65 -10.11 -34.14
C TRP A 971 -53.60 -11.31 -34.24
N GLY A 972 -54.11 -11.83 -33.12
CA GLY A 972 -54.96 -13.00 -33.03
C GLY A 972 -54.21 -14.33 -33.01
N ARG A 973 -52.88 -14.33 -32.78
CA ARG A 973 -52.09 -15.57 -32.74
C ARG A 973 -52.13 -16.17 -31.34
N THR A 974 -52.52 -17.45 -31.24
CA THR A 974 -52.41 -18.24 -29.99
C THR A 974 -50.97 -18.77 -29.80
N PRO A 975 -50.57 -19.21 -28.60
CA PRO A 975 -49.31 -19.92 -28.37
C PRO A 975 -49.01 -21.01 -29.41
N LEU A 976 -50.02 -21.82 -29.79
CA LEU A 976 -49.89 -22.85 -30.82
C LEU A 976 -49.65 -22.25 -32.21
N PHE A 977 -50.36 -21.19 -32.59
CA PHE A 977 -50.11 -20.50 -33.86
C PHE A 977 -48.70 -19.90 -33.89
N ILE A 978 -48.23 -19.32 -32.78
CA ILE A 978 -46.89 -18.71 -32.68
C ILE A 978 -45.80 -19.79 -32.79
N ALA A 979 -45.92 -20.92 -32.09
CA ALA A 979 -45.02 -22.08 -32.27
C ALA A 979 -45.02 -22.57 -33.73
N THR A 980 -46.21 -22.66 -34.33
CA THR A 980 -46.42 -23.05 -35.73
C THR A 980 -45.82 -22.07 -36.73
N GLU A 981 -45.82 -20.77 -36.42
CA GLU A 981 -45.25 -19.67 -37.23
C GLU A 981 -43.72 -19.52 -37.04
N GLN A 982 -43.18 -19.85 -35.86
CA GLN A 982 -41.74 -19.90 -35.59
C GLN A 982 -41.08 -21.24 -35.98
N GLY A 983 -41.86 -22.25 -36.34
CA GLY A 983 -41.34 -23.55 -36.81
C GLY A 983 -40.86 -24.47 -35.69
N ARG A 984 -41.38 -24.29 -34.47
CA ARG A 984 -41.03 -25.08 -33.29
C ARG A 984 -41.85 -26.37 -33.24
N GLU A 985 -41.37 -27.41 -33.94
CA GLU A 985 -42.01 -28.75 -33.98
C GLU A 985 -42.19 -29.37 -32.59
N ASP A 986 -41.21 -29.17 -31.72
CA ASP A 986 -41.22 -29.46 -30.29
C ASP A 986 -42.37 -28.75 -29.55
N MET A 987 -42.51 -27.43 -29.72
CA MET A 987 -43.55 -26.65 -29.04
C MET A 987 -44.94 -26.97 -29.58
N VAL A 988 -45.06 -27.22 -30.89
CA VAL A 988 -46.32 -27.67 -31.49
C VAL A 988 -46.69 -29.03 -30.93
N GLY A 989 -45.80 -30.02 -30.92
CA GLY A 989 -46.10 -31.36 -30.40
C GLY A 989 -46.55 -31.34 -28.94
N LEU A 990 -45.87 -30.55 -28.10
CA LEU A 990 -46.25 -30.33 -26.71
C LEU A 990 -47.63 -29.66 -26.59
N LEU A 991 -47.90 -28.57 -27.32
CA LEU A 991 -49.20 -27.88 -27.23
C LEU A 991 -50.36 -28.70 -27.81
N VAL A 992 -50.15 -29.41 -28.92
CA VAL A 992 -51.11 -30.33 -29.55
C VAL A 992 -51.52 -31.47 -28.60
N SER A 993 -50.60 -31.94 -27.74
CA SER A 993 -50.86 -33.00 -26.77
C SER A 993 -51.82 -32.61 -25.64
N LEU A 994 -52.09 -31.32 -25.44
CA LEU A 994 -52.95 -30.81 -24.37
C LEU A 994 -54.41 -30.72 -24.85
N PRO A 995 -55.38 -31.39 -24.21
CA PRO A 995 -56.75 -31.47 -24.71
C PRO A 995 -57.43 -30.09 -24.82
N GLU A 996 -57.08 -29.14 -23.96
CA GLU A 996 -57.68 -27.80 -23.88
C GLU A 996 -57.21 -26.82 -24.99
N VAL A 997 -56.25 -27.20 -25.84
CA VAL A 997 -55.74 -26.33 -26.92
C VAL A 997 -56.67 -26.33 -28.14
N ASP A 998 -57.11 -25.13 -28.54
CA ASP A 998 -57.83 -24.88 -29.78
C ASP A 998 -56.86 -24.89 -30.97
N VAL A 999 -56.78 -26.04 -31.62
CA VAL A 999 -55.99 -26.25 -32.85
C VAL A 999 -56.51 -25.46 -34.07
N ASN A 1000 -57.72 -24.92 -33.99
CA ASN A 1000 -58.44 -24.22 -35.06
C ASN A 1000 -58.53 -22.71 -34.88
N ALA A 1001 -57.94 -22.17 -33.81
CA ALA A 1001 -57.94 -20.75 -33.50
C ALA A 1001 -57.49 -19.89 -34.70
N ARG A 1002 -58.25 -18.82 -34.99
CA ARG A 1002 -58.06 -17.98 -36.18
C ARG A 1002 -57.47 -16.61 -35.86
N THR A 1003 -56.45 -16.26 -36.64
CA THR A 1003 -55.77 -14.96 -36.57
C THR A 1003 -56.64 -13.78 -37.01
N ILE A 1004 -56.38 -12.58 -36.48
CA ILE A 1004 -57.14 -11.36 -36.76
C ILE A 1004 -56.51 -10.55 -37.92
N ARG A 1005 -55.18 -10.62 -38.09
CA ARG A 1005 -54.47 -10.03 -39.24
C ARG A 1005 -53.76 -11.11 -40.06
N TYR A 1006 -53.38 -10.76 -41.30
CA TYR A 1006 -52.76 -11.66 -42.29
C TYR A 1006 -53.60 -12.89 -42.70
N GLY A 1007 -54.91 -12.87 -42.46
CA GLY A 1007 -55.88 -13.59 -43.30
C GLY A 1007 -56.70 -14.69 -42.66
N GLN A 1008 -56.92 -14.65 -41.33
CA GLN A 1008 -57.74 -15.66 -40.62
C GLN A 1008 -57.22 -17.09 -40.77
N GLY A 1009 -55.90 -17.24 -40.99
CA GLY A 1009 -55.25 -18.54 -41.01
C GLY A 1009 -55.31 -19.20 -39.64
N THR A 1010 -55.59 -20.50 -39.65
CA THR A 1010 -55.38 -21.42 -38.53
C THR A 1010 -53.91 -21.84 -38.47
N ALA A 1011 -53.49 -22.50 -37.38
CA ALA A 1011 -52.17 -23.11 -37.29
C ALA A 1011 -51.89 -24.03 -38.50
N LEU A 1012 -52.83 -24.90 -38.86
CA LEU A 1012 -52.72 -25.81 -39.99
C LEU A 1012 -52.54 -25.08 -41.34
N ALA A 1013 -53.29 -23.99 -41.57
CA ALA A 1013 -53.13 -23.16 -42.76
C ALA A 1013 -51.73 -22.53 -42.84
N SER A 1014 -51.19 -22.07 -41.71
CA SER A 1014 -49.83 -21.50 -41.62
C SER A 1014 -48.74 -22.56 -41.83
N ALA A 1015 -48.86 -23.74 -41.20
CA ALA A 1015 -47.94 -24.86 -41.39
C ALA A 1015 -47.91 -25.34 -42.85
N ALA A 1016 -49.09 -25.47 -43.45
CA ALA A 1016 -49.27 -25.94 -44.82
C ALA A 1016 -48.74 -24.94 -45.87
N LYS A 1017 -48.92 -23.64 -45.63
CA LYS A 1017 -48.36 -22.57 -46.47
C LYS A 1017 -46.83 -22.45 -46.35
N ASN A 1018 -46.28 -22.66 -45.16
CA ASN A 1018 -44.83 -22.52 -44.90
C ASN A 1018 -44.04 -23.84 -45.07
N GLY A 1019 -44.64 -24.88 -45.65
CA GLY A 1019 -43.95 -26.13 -46.00
C GLY A 1019 -43.55 -27.03 -44.83
N ARG A 1020 -44.19 -26.89 -43.67
CA ARG A 1020 -43.73 -27.50 -42.40
C ARG A 1020 -44.37 -28.87 -42.18
N GLU A 1021 -43.86 -29.87 -42.88
CA GLU A 1021 -44.48 -31.19 -42.97
C GLU A 1021 -44.67 -31.90 -41.62
N ASN A 1022 -43.67 -31.87 -40.74
CA ASN A 1022 -43.77 -32.45 -39.40
C ASN A 1022 -44.81 -31.71 -38.53
N ILE A 1023 -44.89 -30.39 -38.64
CA ILE A 1023 -45.91 -29.58 -37.95
C ILE A 1023 -47.32 -29.93 -38.46
N VAL A 1024 -47.48 -30.20 -39.76
CA VAL A 1024 -48.75 -30.71 -40.31
C VAL A 1024 -49.06 -32.10 -39.76
N GLN A 1025 -48.09 -33.02 -39.67
CA GLN A 1025 -48.31 -34.34 -39.05
C GLN A 1025 -48.77 -34.23 -37.59
N LEU A 1026 -48.15 -33.34 -36.81
CA LEU A 1026 -48.53 -33.10 -35.42
C LEU A 1026 -49.93 -32.49 -35.31
N LEU A 1027 -50.25 -31.44 -36.08
CA LEU A 1027 -51.59 -30.84 -36.08
C LEU A 1027 -52.68 -31.83 -36.55
N LEU A 1028 -52.34 -32.76 -37.45
CA LEU A 1028 -53.24 -33.84 -37.89
C LEU A 1028 -53.32 -35.02 -36.90
N SER A 1029 -52.51 -35.08 -35.84
CA SER A 1029 -52.69 -36.09 -34.79
C SER A 1029 -53.84 -35.76 -33.82
N ARG A 1030 -54.56 -34.66 -34.05
CA ARG A 1030 -55.73 -34.22 -33.27
C ARG A 1030 -57.02 -34.46 -34.07
N PRO A 1031 -58.00 -35.20 -33.53
CA PRO A 1031 -59.22 -35.58 -34.26
C PRO A 1031 -60.18 -34.39 -34.50
N ASP A 1032 -60.00 -33.30 -33.75
CA ASP A 1032 -60.79 -32.07 -33.78
C ASP A 1032 -60.26 -31.01 -34.77
N ILE A 1033 -59.28 -31.34 -35.63
CA ILE A 1033 -58.63 -30.40 -36.57
C ILE A 1033 -59.50 -30.07 -37.81
N ASP A 1034 -59.80 -28.79 -38.02
CA ASP A 1034 -60.52 -28.26 -39.19
C ASP A 1034 -59.60 -28.16 -40.41
N ILE A 1035 -59.43 -29.28 -41.12
CA ILE A 1035 -58.74 -29.34 -42.42
C ILE A 1035 -59.49 -28.58 -43.55
N GLY A 1036 -60.73 -28.13 -43.30
CA GLY A 1036 -61.56 -27.34 -44.20
C GLY A 1036 -61.45 -25.82 -44.01
N ALA A 1037 -60.74 -25.36 -42.96
CA ALA A 1037 -60.65 -23.95 -42.58
C ALA A 1037 -60.21 -23.05 -43.75
N ARG A 1038 -61.00 -22.01 -44.06
CA ARG A 1038 -60.70 -21.08 -45.17
C ARG A 1038 -60.08 -19.79 -44.67
N ASP A 1039 -59.04 -19.34 -45.37
CA ASP A 1039 -58.48 -17.99 -45.21
C ASP A 1039 -59.41 -16.91 -45.80
N ILE A 1040 -59.05 -15.62 -45.64
CA ILE A 1040 -59.82 -14.48 -46.20
C ILE A 1040 -59.96 -14.49 -47.74
N HIS A 1041 -59.19 -15.32 -48.44
CA HIS A 1041 -59.29 -15.50 -49.89
C HIS A 1041 -60.08 -16.77 -50.25
N GLY A 1042 -60.70 -17.43 -49.26
CA GLY A 1042 -61.50 -18.64 -49.41
C GLY A 1042 -60.67 -19.93 -49.53
N ARG A 1043 -59.35 -19.88 -49.30
CA ARG A 1043 -58.42 -21.00 -49.55
C ARG A 1043 -58.28 -21.91 -48.34
N THR A 1044 -58.35 -23.22 -48.55
CA THR A 1044 -58.11 -24.24 -47.51
C THR A 1044 -56.61 -24.57 -47.35
N PRO A 1045 -56.16 -25.26 -46.28
CA PRO A 1045 -54.74 -25.59 -46.07
C PRO A 1045 -54.14 -26.42 -47.22
N ILE A 1046 -54.92 -27.34 -47.81
CA ILE A 1046 -54.50 -28.12 -48.99
C ILE A 1046 -54.35 -27.23 -50.24
N GLN A 1047 -55.19 -26.21 -50.41
CA GLN A 1047 -55.05 -25.24 -51.51
C GLN A 1047 -53.84 -24.32 -51.30
N LEU A 1048 -53.53 -23.93 -50.07
CA LEU A 1048 -52.31 -23.19 -49.72
C LEU A 1048 -51.05 -24.02 -49.99
N ALA A 1049 -50.98 -25.25 -49.48
CA ALA A 1049 -49.87 -26.17 -49.75
C ALA A 1049 -49.68 -26.44 -51.25
N THR A 1050 -50.77 -26.57 -52.02
CA THR A 1050 -50.70 -26.77 -53.48
C THR A 1050 -50.19 -25.52 -54.20
N LEU A 1051 -50.58 -24.32 -53.76
CA LEU A 1051 -50.20 -23.04 -54.36
C LEU A 1051 -48.72 -22.70 -54.11
N GLU A 1052 -48.21 -22.95 -52.90
CA GLU A 1052 -46.81 -22.73 -52.53
C GLU A 1052 -45.90 -23.93 -52.92
N GLY A 1053 -46.47 -25.00 -53.49
CA GLY A 1053 -45.74 -26.13 -54.10
C GLY A 1053 -45.42 -27.32 -53.18
N HIS A 1054 -45.91 -27.33 -51.94
CA HIS A 1054 -45.68 -28.36 -50.91
C HIS A 1054 -46.50 -29.64 -51.13
N LYS A 1055 -46.11 -30.42 -52.15
CA LYS A 1055 -46.83 -31.61 -52.63
C LYS A 1055 -47.06 -32.70 -51.57
N SER A 1056 -46.11 -32.93 -50.67
CA SER A 1056 -46.22 -33.95 -49.61
C SER A 1056 -47.34 -33.60 -48.62
N ILE A 1057 -47.35 -32.36 -48.13
CA ILE A 1057 -48.41 -31.80 -47.28
C ILE A 1057 -49.77 -31.85 -47.98
N ALA A 1058 -49.83 -31.48 -49.27
CA ALA A 1058 -51.08 -31.54 -50.03
C ALA A 1058 -51.66 -32.97 -50.10
N LEU A 1059 -50.80 -33.99 -50.33
CA LEU A 1059 -51.19 -35.40 -50.31
C LEU A 1059 -51.58 -35.90 -48.91
N MET A 1060 -50.92 -35.40 -47.87
CA MET A 1060 -51.21 -35.75 -46.47
C MET A 1060 -52.60 -35.25 -46.06
N LEU A 1061 -52.90 -33.99 -46.33
CA LEU A 1061 -54.22 -33.38 -46.11
C LEU A 1061 -55.31 -34.06 -46.96
N GLN A 1062 -54.99 -34.45 -48.20
CA GLN A 1062 -55.93 -35.18 -49.05
C GLN A 1062 -56.29 -36.57 -48.52
N ARG A 1063 -55.34 -37.27 -47.86
CA ARG A 1063 -55.58 -38.59 -47.24
C ARG A 1063 -56.42 -38.47 -45.98
N PHE A 1064 -56.18 -37.46 -45.15
CA PHE A 1064 -56.94 -37.23 -43.92
C PHE A 1064 -58.42 -36.89 -44.20
N HIS A 1065 -58.73 -36.33 -45.37
CA HIS A 1065 -60.08 -36.00 -45.83
C HIS A 1065 -60.91 -37.22 -46.32
N LEU A 1066 -60.47 -38.45 -46.02
CA LEU A 1066 -61.06 -39.70 -46.53
C LEU A 1066 -61.31 -40.77 -45.45
N ASP A 1067 -61.05 -40.48 -44.17
CA ASP A 1067 -61.33 -41.40 -43.05
C ASP A 1067 -62.79 -41.27 -42.57
N PRO A 1068 -63.53 -42.36 -42.20
CA PRO A 1068 -65.00 -42.30 -42.17
C PRO A 1068 -65.68 -41.92 -40.84
N ASP A 1069 -65.00 -42.03 -39.71
CA ASP A 1069 -65.65 -42.19 -38.38
C ASP A 1069 -66.00 -40.87 -37.65
N SER A 1070 -66.66 -39.91 -38.33
CA SER A 1070 -67.18 -38.68 -37.71
C SER A 1070 -68.72 -38.59 -37.77
N GLU A 1071 -69.39 -38.99 -36.69
CA GLU A 1071 -70.83 -38.75 -36.46
C GLU A 1071 -71.10 -37.52 -35.54
N VAL A 1072 -72.39 -37.19 -35.38
CA VAL A 1072 -72.97 -35.91 -34.93
C VAL A 1072 -73.01 -35.72 -33.42
#